data_AF-B1KH59-F1
#
_entry.id   AF-B1KH59-F1
#
_cell.length_a   1.000
_cell.length_b   1.000
_cell.length_c   1.000
_cell.angle_alpha   90.00
_cell.angle_beta   90.00
_cell.angle_gamma   90.00
#
_symmetry.space_group_name_H-M   'P 1'
#
loop_
_entity.id
_entity.type
_entity.pdbx_description
1 polymer ?
#
loop_
_entity_poly.entity_id
_entity_poly.type
_entity_poly.pdbx_seq_one_letter_code
_entity_poly.pdbx_strand_id
1 'polypeptide(L)'
;MSQNSVILRAKLLEDALLKSSENTALLVAPVGFGKTTLILQHQDNSSSLSYYINGADEQWQRQVESILEEVTPDTTVYLDDWDLVESAHWQEVFVLLISKSCRLVLAGRGINSFNRLPAHLLQTCTLLGSEKLALSYSDIVSITSSDSLIPPSQIFSMTLGHPFLVNLAISLSPSSCSIAELHQHLVLHPILGQLLLQEILEGLSEQDSSNVRLLCINSQLPKRLFIEPEQLLISELLERSFSGLHVKSETEWTLLPVVREPLQKLCLREDTTASLLAYQALAKRYTSQGDIVNAIGLMMACGEVKLAVSLLRQQGGLLQWIRHGLGNLELILQQFSTQEWFAFDEVAWLACIVSLKRGEVDKARKLINRHYHQDSFDWSVADAFVCLYEGLNLSQNQREFFIRLQGDSPVILKGEHLPNHDGLSAFAGALINNILLLIAIQQGGVEEAEQYLLATRAYYQKELDADYGEAFLDIHQSHISMLKMDAESSSRYLTRVSSRVQRLFSQDKSIRVAMFAVKRELAFYKGLIPSLTVMDKLVREVNHSEAWFDLYAAVYALAAKTALHHNKPESLVQWLRLAGEHSQKHRLAHLDILLNYLARLALVSQSQIEDKFAAYISPLPKQPSSLPWRLQQLHLELEMLLGSLSNKRLEQALLFSESQKHTLLACQCRLMLAINRDDETKLSQEIAIVEDSGFLQLIWQLRSWISKDRVTEILNRHNRTRLILEPKKEEGSRLLSIKESAIMALVSQQRRNKEIAIELDISEQTVKFHLKNVYRKLGVKSRKLAVAVLAENLPEE
;
A
#
# COMPACT_ATOMS: atom_id res chain seq x y z
N MET A 1 18.46 -0.09 48.33
CA MET A 1 19.38 0.58 47.38
C MET A 1 20.79 0.11 47.69
N SER A 2 21.44 -0.62 46.80
CA SER A 2 22.88 -0.96 46.92
C SER A 2 23.73 0.26 46.54
N GLN A 3 24.76 0.55 47.33
CA GLN A 3 25.57 1.78 47.33
C GLN A 3 26.44 2.09 46.07
N ASN A 4 26.25 1.45 44.91
CA ASN A 4 27.21 1.52 43.79
C ASN A 4 26.68 2.10 42.45
N SER A 5 25.68 2.98 42.43
CA SER A 5 25.16 3.54 41.16
C SER A 5 24.77 5.02 41.21
N VAL A 6 25.56 5.88 41.85
CA VAL A 6 25.29 7.33 41.90
C VAL A 6 26.28 8.08 41.02
N ILE A 7 25.80 8.72 39.95
CA ILE A 7 26.62 9.61 39.10
C ILE A 7 26.83 10.91 39.83
N LEU A 8 28.08 11.30 40.01
CA LEU A 8 28.45 12.55 40.66
C LEU A 8 28.29 13.70 39.67
N ARG A 9 27.18 14.44 39.80
CA ARG A 9 26.81 15.58 38.94
C ARG A 9 26.86 16.92 39.66
N ALA A 10 27.44 16.99 40.86
CA ALA A 10 27.59 18.22 41.65
C ALA A 10 28.07 19.42 40.81
N LYS A 11 29.03 19.20 39.90
CA LYS A 11 29.56 20.23 38.99
C LYS A 11 28.49 20.90 38.11
N LEU A 12 27.42 20.19 37.73
CA LEU A 12 26.33 20.77 36.95
C LEU A 12 25.65 21.93 37.69
N LEU A 13 25.43 21.77 38.99
CA LEU A 13 24.81 22.79 39.84
C LEU A 13 25.79 23.93 40.11
N GLU A 14 27.07 23.62 40.35
CA GLU A 14 28.13 24.63 40.49
C GLU A 14 28.24 25.51 39.24
N ASP A 15 28.29 24.89 38.05
CA ASP A 15 28.35 25.60 36.77
C ASP A 15 27.10 26.45 36.52
N ALA A 16 25.94 26.05 37.05
CA ALA A 16 24.70 26.82 36.93
C ALA A 16 24.71 28.06 37.83
N LEU A 17 25.22 27.93 39.07
CA LEU A 17 25.39 29.04 40.00
C LEU A 17 26.41 30.06 39.46
N LEU A 18 27.54 29.60 38.93
CA LEU A 18 28.58 30.46 38.34
C LEU A 18 28.13 31.22 37.08
N LYS A 19 27.16 30.67 36.33
CA LYS A 19 26.59 31.33 35.13
C LYS A 19 25.53 32.37 35.47
N SER A 20 24.96 32.34 36.67
CA SER A 20 23.97 33.31 37.10
C SER A 20 24.64 34.63 37.50
N SER A 21 24.03 35.76 37.17
CA SER A 21 24.51 37.07 37.61
C SER A 21 24.13 37.41 39.05
N GLU A 22 23.18 36.67 39.64
CA GLU A 22 22.70 36.84 41.02
C GLU A 22 22.91 35.56 41.87
N ASN A 23 23.91 34.73 41.49
CA ASN A 23 24.25 33.48 42.17
C ASN A 23 23.04 32.55 42.43
N THR A 24 22.04 32.57 41.54
CA THR A 24 20.78 31.83 41.73
C THR A 24 20.59 30.77 40.64
N ALA A 25 20.34 29.52 41.05
CA ALA A 25 20.02 28.42 40.16
C ALA A 25 18.60 27.88 40.41
N LEU A 26 17.84 27.69 39.34
CA LEU A 26 16.51 27.10 39.37
C LEU A 26 16.55 25.67 38.84
N LEU A 27 16.17 24.70 39.67
CA LEU A 27 15.99 23.31 39.27
C LEU A 27 14.48 23.05 39.08
N VAL A 28 14.02 23.04 37.83
CA VAL A 28 12.59 22.91 37.53
C VAL A 28 12.36 21.69 36.65
N ALA A 29 11.78 20.66 37.24
CA ALA A 29 11.38 19.45 36.51
C ALA A 29 10.35 18.65 37.33
N PRO A 30 9.58 17.77 36.68
CA PRO A 30 8.71 16.82 37.36
C PRO A 30 9.44 15.93 38.38
N VAL A 31 8.66 15.12 39.11
CA VAL A 31 9.19 14.13 40.05
C VAL A 31 10.05 13.10 39.31
N GLY A 32 11.12 12.63 39.95
CA GLY A 32 12.00 11.59 39.40
C GLY A 32 13.20 12.10 38.57
N PHE A 33 13.35 13.42 38.40
CA PHE A 33 14.52 14.04 37.75
C PHE A 33 15.76 14.22 38.65
N GLY A 34 15.72 13.74 39.90
CA GLY A 34 16.89 13.75 40.78
C GLY A 34 17.31 15.13 41.28
N LYS A 35 16.37 16.10 41.40
CA LYS A 35 16.64 17.45 41.93
C LYS A 35 17.25 17.42 43.33
N THR A 36 16.58 16.77 44.28
CA THR A 36 17.08 16.56 45.65
C THR A 36 18.42 15.83 45.66
N THR A 37 18.59 14.80 44.82
CA THR A 37 19.87 14.07 44.70
C THR A 37 20.99 14.99 44.23
N LEU A 38 20.74 15.88 43.27
CA LEU A 38 21.72 16.85 42.78
C LEU A 38 22.09 17.89 43.85
N ILE A 39 21.10 18.36 44.63
CA ILE A 39 21.31 19.23 45.78
C ILE A 39 22.23 18.58 46.80
N LEU A 40 21.90 17.35 47.24
CA LEU A 40 22.68 16.63 48.24
C LEU A 40 24.11 16.34 47.74
N GLN A 41 24.29 15.96 46.47
CA GLN A 41 25.62 15.78 45.89
C GLN A 41 26.45 17.07 45.90
N HIS A 42 25.85 18.21 45.60
CA HIS A 42 26.54 19.49 45.63
C HIS A 42 26.87 19.92 47.06
N GLN A 43 25.96 19.68 48.00
CA GLN A 43 26.18 19.91 49.43
C GLN A 43 27.37 19.09 49.96
N ASP A 44 27.41 17.79 49.68
CA ASP A 44 28.47 16.89 50.13
C ASP A 44 29.85 17.21 49.53
N ASN A 45 29.87 17.80 48.32
CA ASN A 45 31.11 18.19 47.63
C ASN A 45 31.55 19.64 47.91
N SER A 46 30.72 20.44 48.57
CA SER A 46 31.06 21.83 48.88
C SER A 46 31.80 21.92 50.21
N SER A 47 32.88 22.70 50.23
CA SER A 47 33.58 23.07 51.46
C SER A 47 32.98 24.30 52.15
N SER A 48 31.97 24.95 51.55
CA SER A 48 31.33 26.15 52.09
C SER A 48 30.15 25.83 53.01
N LEU A 49 29.87 26.75 53.94
CA LEU A 49 28.71 26.66 54.82
C LEU A 49 27.43 26.59 53.97
N SER A 50 26.56 25.62 54.26
CA SER A 50 25.33 25.44 53.51
C SER A 50 24.16 25.02 54.37
N TYR A 51 22.96 25.43 53.95
CA TYR A 51 21.71 25.14 54.64
C TYR A 51 20.73 24.49 53.66
N TYR A 52 20.18 23.34 54.04
CA TYR A 52 19.15 22.63 53.27
C TYR A 52 17.80 22.81 53.97
N ILE A 53 16.82 23.32 53.25
CA ILE A 53 15.48 23.60 53.75
C ILE A 53 14.48 22.91 52.83
N ASN A 54 13.55 22.16 53.41
CA ASN A 54 12.48 21.52 52.68
C ASN A 54 11.23 22.40 52.75
N GLY A 55 10.80 22.94 51.62
CA GLY A 55 9.61 23.78 51.49
C GLY A 55 8.29 23.06 51.79
N ALA A 56 8.28 21.72 51.79
CA ALA A 56 7.13 20.93 52.23
C ALA A 56 7.00 20.81 53.76
N ASP A 57 8.03 21.23 54.53
CA ASP A 57 7.99 21.23 55.99
C ASP A 57 7.18 22.45 56.49
N GLU A 58 6.20 22.24 57.38
CA GLU A 58 5.41 23.32 58.00
C GLU A 58 6.28 24.34 58.75
N GLN A 59 7.51 23.99 59.14
CA GLN A 59 8.45 24.86 59.84
C GLN A 59 9.48 25.55 58.93
N TRP A 60 9.37 25.43 57.60
CA TRP A 60 10.34 25.99 56.65
C TRP A 60 10.65 27.47 56.93
N GLN A 61 9.63 28.28 57.29
CA GLN A 61 9.80 29.71 57.53
C GLN A 61 10.75 29.97 58.70
N ARG A 62 10.53 29.27 59.83
CA ARG A 62 11.39 29.39 61.02
C ARG A 62 12.81 28.93 60.72
N GLN A 63 12.97 27.89 59.88
CA GLN A 63 14.27 27.41 59.46
C GLN A 63 15.02 28.49 58.67
N VAL A 64 14.37 29.15 57.71
CA VAL A 64 15.01 30.24 56.95
C VAL A 64 15.32 31.43 57.87
N GLU A 65 14.37 31.88 58.69
CA GLU A 65 14.57 33.01 59.59
C GLU A 65 15.73 32.79 60.58
N SER A 66 15.89 31.55 61.07
CA SER A 66 16.97 31.19 61.99
C SER A 66 18.37 31.29 61.39
N ILE A 67 18.50 31.20 60.07
CA ILE A 67 19.80 31.22 59.38
C ILE A 67 20.14 32.60 58.79
N LEU A 68 19.18 33.53 58.67
CA LEU A 68 19.36 34.81 57.96
C LEU A 68 20.53 35.67 58.48
N GLU A 69 20.83 35.60 59.77
CA GLU A 69 21.96 36.34 60.36
C GLU A 69 23.32 35.69 60.04
N GLU A 70 23.35 34.37 59.82
CA GLU A 70 24.56 33.57 59.55
C GLU A 70 24.89 33.46 58.06
N VAL A 71 23.93 33.78 57.18
CA VAL A 71 24.12 33.74 55.71
C VAL A 71 25.05 34.85 55.23
N THR A 72 26.09 34.45 54.49
CA THR A 72 27.08 35.31 53.82
C THR A 72 27.05 35.08 52.30
N PRO A 73 27.74 35.91 51.49
CA PRO A 73 27.83 35.69 50.03
C PRO A 73 28.39 34.31 49.63
N ASP A 74 29.24 33.71 50.46
CA ASP A 74 29.84 32.39 50.21
C ASP A 74 28.94 31.22 50.68
N THR A 75 27.88 31.52 51.45
CA THR A 75 26.93 30.53 51.95
C THR A 75 26.01 30.05 50.83
N THR A 76 25.78 28.74 50.75
CA THR A 76 24.78 28.17 49.81
C THR A 76 23.50 27.79 50.54
N VAL A 77 22.38 28.34 50.11
CA VAL A 77 21.04 28.02 50.65
C VAL A 77 20.28 27.21 49.60
N TYR A 78 19.89 25.99 49.96
CA TYR A 78 19.03 25.14 49.14
C TYR A 78 17.61 25.17 49.69
N LEU A 79 16.66 25.50 48.83
CA LEU A 79 15.24 25.36 49.11
C LEU A 79 14.66 24.32 48.14
N ASP A 80 14.43 23.13 48.67
CA ASP A 80 13.78 22.03 47.95
C ASP A 80 12.26 22.13 48.07
N ASP A 81 11.53 21.66 47.07
CA ASP A 81 10.07 21.81 46.95
C ASP A 81 9.57 23.26 47.21
N TRP A 82 10.31 24.27 46.71
CA TRP A 82 9.98 25.70 46.94
C TRP A 82 8.61 26.10 46.39
N ASP A 83 8.07 25.35 45.44
CA ASP A 83 6.77 25.56 44.84
C ASP A 83 5.59 25.21 45.75
N LEU A 84 5.85 24.54 46.88
CA LEU A 84 4.86 24.24 47.93
C LEU A 84 4.82 25.29 49.05
N VAL A 85 5.75 26.23 49.06
CA VAL A 85 5.85 27.29 50.08
C VAL A 85 4.68 28.27 49.97
N GLU A 86 4.19 28.85 51.08
CA GLU A 86 3.10 29.84 51.03
C GLU A 86 3.55 31.23 50.51
N SER A 87 2.76 31.83 49.61
CA SER A 87 3.15 33.01 48.83
C SER A 87 3.33 34.32 49.62
N ALA A 88 2.65 34.47 50.76
CA ALA A 88 2.68 35.71 51.54
C ALA A 88 4.04 35.95 52.22
N HIS A 89 4.56 34.91 52.89
CA HIS A 89 5.82 34.98 53.64
C HIS A 89 7.05 34.74 52.75
N TRP A 90 6.87 34.04 51.63
CA TRP A 90 7.95 33.82 50.66
C TRP A 90 8.55 35.13 50.15
N GLN A 91 7.72 36.13 49.81
CA GLN A 91 8.21 37.40 49.25
C GLN A 91 9.12 38.15 50.23
N GLU A 92 8.79 38.12 51.52
CA GLU A 92 9.58 38.80 52.56
C GLU A 92 10.93 38.11 52.77
N VAL A 93 10.90 36.80 52.97
CA VAL A 93 12.09 35.98 53.22
C VAL A 93 13.01 35.94 52.00
N PHE A 94 12.45 35.87 50.80
CA PHE A 94 13.20 35.82 49.55
C PHE A 94 13.99 37.11 49.29
N VAL A 95 13.39 38.28 49.54
CA VAL A 95 14.09 39.57 49.42
C VAL A 95 15.26 39.64 50.39
N LEU A 96 15.09 39.12 51.62
CA LEU A 96 16.16 39.07 52.61
C LEU A 96 17.31 38.15 52.15
N LEU A 97 17.02 36.97 51.62
CA LEU A 97 18.05 36.05 51.09
C LEU A 97 18.83 36.64 49.91
N ILE A 98 18.14 37.29 48.96
CA ILE A 98 18.80 37.96 47.83
C ILE A 98 19.68 39.12 48.33
N SER A 99 19.20 39.89 49.31
CA SER A 99 19.97 41.04 49.85
C SER A 99 21.32 40.63 50.46
N LYS A 100 21.47 39.37 50.85
CA LYS A 100 22.72 38.80 51.37
C LYS A 100 23.71 38.39 50.26
N SER A 101 23.30 38.42 48.99
CA SER A 101 24.09 37.97 47.83
C SER A 101 24.62 36.53 47.95
N CYS A 102 23.92 35.70 48.71
CA CYS A 102 24.25 34.29 48.90
C CYS A 102 24.02 33.46 47.63
N ARG A 103 24.54 32.23 47.63
CA ARG A 103 24.30 31.28 46.54
C ARG A 103 22.97 30.58 46.78
N LEU A 104 21.96 30.85 45.96
CA LEU A 104 20.61 30.37 46.16
C LEU A 104 20.25 29.27 45.14
N VAL A 105 19.79 28.12 45.63
CA VAL A 105 19.29 27.03 44.78
C VAL A 105 17.84 26.78 45.13
N LEU A 106 16.96 26.92 44.15
CA LEU A 106 15.53 26.67 44.31
C LEU A 106 15.14 25.47 43.45
N ALA A 107 14.68 24.39 44.06
CA ALA A 107 14.23 23.17 43.37
C ALA A 107 12.72 22.95 43.51
N GLY A 108 12.03 22.75 42.38
CA GLY A 108 10.58 22.61 42.37
C GLY A 108 10.06 21.96 41.09
N ARG A 109 8.73 21.83 40.97
CA ARG A 109 8.08 21.13 39.85
C ARG A 109 7.75 22.06 38.68
N GLY A 110 7.49 23.34 38.93
CA GLY A 110 7.16 24.34 37.90
C GLY A 110 7.51 25.77 38.33
N ILE A 111 7.49 26.70 37.36
CA ILE A 111 7.72 28.15 37.60
C ILE A 111 6.40 28.89 37.89
N ASN A 112 5.26 28.29 37.53
CA ASN A 112 3.91 28.90 37.59
C ASN A 112 3.15 28.60 38.91
N SER A 113 3.83 28.21 39.98
CA SER A 113 3.19 28.00 41.29
C SER A 113 2.74 29.33 41.91
N PHE A 114 1.93 29.26 42.96
CA PHE A 114 1.40 30.42 43.72
C PHE A 114 2.49 31.42 44.17
N ASN A 115 3.76 31.00 44.15
CA ASN A 115 4.95 31.79 44.45
C ASN A 115 5.52 32.44 43.18
N ARG A 116 5.19 33.72 42.96
CA ARG A 116 5.78 34.49 41.85
C ARG A 116 7.23 34.85 42.17
N LEU A 117 8.18 34.24 41.46
CA LEU A 117 9.54 34.76 41.40
C LEU A 117 9.52 36.14 40.69
N PRO A 118 10.29 37.13 41.16
CA PRO A 118 10.37 38.42 40.50
C PRO A 118 10.86 38.29 39.04
N ALA A 119 10.30 39.10 38.14
CA ALA A 119 10.65 39.04 36.72
C ALA A 119 12.14 39.29 36.44
N HIS A 120 12.82 40.09 37.27
CA HIS A 120 14.26 40.31 37.15
C HIS A 120 15.06 39.03 37.44
N LEU A 121 14.66 38.24 38.44
CA LEU A 121 15.32 37.00 38.81
C LEU A 121 15.27 35.98 37.66
N LEU A 122 14.11 35.87 36.99
CA LEU A 122 13.96 34.98 35.85
C LEU A 122 14.88 35.33 34.67
N GLN A 123 15.40 36.57 34.62
CA GLN A 123 16.38 37.01 33.63
C GLN A 123 17.85 36.82 34.08
N THR A 124 18.11 36.71 35.39
CA THR A 124 19.45 36.67 35.99
C THR A 124 19.85 35.29 36.51
N CYS A 125 18.89 34.41 36.78
CA CYS A 125 19.11 33.05 37.25
C CYS A 125 19.44 32.08 36.11
N THR A 126 20.09 30.97 36.45
CA THR A 126 20.29 29.85 35.51
C THR A 126 19.22 28.79 35.71
N LEU A 127 18.41 28.53 34.68
CA LEU A 127 17.41 27.45 34.68
C LEU A 127 18.02 26.11 34.23
N LEU A 128 17.88 25.10 35.08
CA LEU A 128 18.09 23.69 34.77
C LEU A 128 16.74 22.99 34.68
N GLY A 129 16.23 22.87 33.46
CA GLY A 129 15.01 22.14 33.13
C GLY A 129 15.21 20.63 33.01
N SER A 130 14.12 19.90 32.74
CA SER A 130 14.10 18.45 32.50
C SER A 130 15.19 17.97 31.53
N GLU A 131 15.42 18.68 30.41
CA GLU A 131 16.45 18.34 29.42
C GLU A 131 17.87 18.34 30.00
N LYS A 132 18.20 19.32 30.85
CA LYS A 132 19.53 19.41 31.48
C LYS A 132 19.64 18.48 32.68
N LEU A 133 18.55 18.20 33.37
CA LEU A 133 18.50 17.29 34.52
C LEU A 133 18.46 15.81 34.11
N ALA A 134 18.02 15.49 32.89
CA ALA A 134 18.14 14.15 32.33
C ALA A 134 19.61 13.69 32.31
N LEU A 135 19.80 12.38 32.48
CA LEU A 135 21.10 11.73 32.32
C LEU A 135 21.46 11.68 30.84
N SER A 136 22.65 12.16 30.51
CA SER A 136 23.20 12.02 29.16
C SER A 136 23.48 10.57 28.82
N TYR A 137 23.69 10.27 27.53
CA TYR A 137 24.12 8.94 27.11
C TYR A 137 25.43 8.51 27.80
N SER A 138 26.39 9.43 27.94
CA SER A 138 27.66 9.18 28.66
C SER A 138 27.44 8.88 30.14
N ASP A 139 26.48 9.55 30.77
CA ASP A 139 26.10 9.28 32.15
C ASP A 139 25.62 7.84 32.29
N ILE A 140 24.70 7.39 31.43
CA ILE A 140 24.18 6.02 31.45
C ILE A 140 25.28 4.99 31.22
N VAL A 141 26.21 5.25 30.27
CA VAL A 141 27.37 4.39 30.04
C VAL A 141 28.22 4.23 31.31
N SER A 142 28.34 5.27 32.14
CA SER A 142 29.16 5.22 33.36
C SER A 142 28.56 4.40 34.52
N ILE A 143 27.22 4.28 34.59
CA ILE A 143 26.52 3.52 35.65
C ILE A 143 26.03 2.16 35.22
N THR A 144 26.08 1.86 33.93
CA THR A 144 25.78 0.53 33.42
C THR A 144 27.00 -0.36 33.62
N SER A 145 26.82 -1.47 34.33
CA SER A 145 27.88 -2.46 34.54
C SER A 145 28.37 -3.01 33.20
N SER A 146 29.68 -3.23 33.05
CA SER A 146 30.26 -3.85 31.85
C SER A 146 29.67 -5.22 31.51
N ASP A 147 29.12 -5.92 32.50
CA ASP A 147 28.54 -7.25 32.37
C ASP A 147 27.03 -7.24 32.03
N SER A 148 26.44 -6.04 31.80
CA SER A 148 25.04 -5.91 31.40
C SER A 148 24.84 -6.37 29.96
N LEU A 149 23.90 -7.29 29.73
CA LEU A 149 23.47 -7.69 28.39
C LEU A 149 22.68 -6.58 27.67
N ILE A 150 22.09 -5.65 28.41
CA ILE A 150 21.33 -4.54 27.84
C ILE A 150 22.29 -3.39 27.52
N PRO A 151 22.40 -2.98 26.24
CA PRO A 151 23.29 -1.89 25.87
C PRO A 151 22.74 -0.54 26.38
N PRO A 152 23.62 0.40 26.77
CA PRO A 152 23.22 1.73 27.27
C PRO A 152 22.29 2.50 26.33
N SER A 153 22.41 2.26 25.01
CA SER A 153 21.57 2.89 23.99
C SER A 153 20.11 2.48 24.09
N GLN A 154 19.83 1.24 24.52
CA GLN A 154 18.47 0.75 24.72
C GLN A 154 17.88 1.30 26.02
N ILE A 155 18.69 1.41 27.08
CA ILE A 155 18.25 2.09 28.30
C ILE A 155 17.92 3.56 28.01
N PHE A 156 18.79 4.26 27.26
CA PHE A 156 18.53 5.64 26.88
C PHE A 156 17.27 5.78 26.01
N SER A 157 17.07 4.93 24.99
CA SER A 157 15.88 5.02 24.13
C SER A 157 14.57 4.77 24.88
N MET A 158 14.58 3.88 25.88
CA MET A 158 13.39 3.56 26.69
C MET A 158 13.07 4.64 27.72
N THR A 159 14.06 5.44 28.15
CA THR A 159 13.94 6.35 29.30
C THR A 159 14.16 7.81 28.99
N LEU A 160 14.74 8.13 27.82
CA LEU A 160 15.30 9.44 27.46
C LEU A 160 16.21 10.06 28.52
N GLY A 161 16.88 9.22 29.31
CA GLY A 161 17.74 9.68 30.39
C GLY A 161 16.98 10.11 31.65
N HIS A 162 15.67 9.88 31.75
CA HIS A 162 14.91 10.19 32.96
C HIS A 162 15.51 9.45 34.18
N PRO A 163 16.10 10.14 35.16
CA PRO A 163 16.95 9.53 36.19
C PRO A 163 16.28 8.38 36.97
N PHE A 164 15.03 8.56 37.39
CA PHE A 164 14.27 7.49 38.04
C PHE A 164 14.08 6.26 37.14
N LEU A 165 13.77 6.45 35.86
CA LEU A 165 13.53 5.34 34.93
C LEU A 165 14.83 4.63 34.56
N VAL A 166 15.93 5.38 34.41
CA VAL A 166 17.27 4.81 34.20
C VAL A 166 17.68 3.95 35.38
N ASN A 167 17.57 4.47 36.61
CA ASN A 167 17.92 3.73 37.81
C ASN A 167 17.03 2.49 37.99
N LEU A 168 15.72 2.63 37.72
CA LEU A 168 14.81 1.51 37.74
C LEU A 168 15.19 0.45 36.70
N ALA A 169 15.48 0.85 35.46
CA ALA A 169 15.90 -0.04 34.38
C ALA A 169 17.20 -0.80 34.72
N ILE A 170 18.19 -0.11 35.27
CA ILE A 170 19.46 -0.73 35.71
C ILE A 170 19.19 -1.73 36.84
N SER A 171 18.36 -1.37 37.82
CA SER A 171 18.05 -2.26 38.95
C SER A 171 17.28 -3.52 38.53
N LEU A 172 16.54 -3.46 37.43
CA LEU A 172 15.72 -4.54 36.88
C LEU A 172 16.41 -5.31 35.75
N SER A 173 17.70 -5.05 35.50
CA SER A 173 18.49 -5.69 34.42
C SER A 173 19.49 -6.70 34.99
N PRO A 174 19.07 -7.91 35.39
CA PRO A 174 20.00 -8.99 35.74
C PRO A 174 20.80 -9.47 34.52
N SER A 175 21.88 -10.20 34.77
CA SER A 175 22.87 -10.65 33.78
C SER A 175 22.34 -11.55 32.65
N SER A 176 21.07 -11.95 32.68
CA SER A 176 20.41 -12.79 31.68
C SER A 176 19.16 -12.15 31.04
N CYS A 177 18.87 -10.87 31.32
CA CYS A 177 17.65 -10.18 30.87
C CYS A 177 17.74 -9.74 29.41
N SER A 178 16.70 -10.02 28.61
CA SER A 178 16.52 -9.48 27.27
C SER A 178 15.87 -8.09 27.27
N ILE A 179 15.97 -7.35 26.16
CA ILE A 179 15.38 -6.01 26.03
C ILE A 179 13.85 -6.05 26.21
N ALA A 180 13.20 -7.08 25.66
CA ALA A 180 11.75 -7.26 25.76
C ALA A 180 11.31 -7.55 27.21
N GLU A 181 12.06 -8.39 27.93
CA GLU A 181 11.81 -8.68 29.35
C GLU A 181 12.00 -7.44 30.23
N LEU A 182 13.08 -6.67 30.01
CA LEU A 182 13.31 -5.42 30.74
C LEU A 182 12.16 -4.42 30.51
N HIS A 183 11.74 -4.25 29.25
CA HIS A 183 10.59 -3.39 28.93
C HIS A 183 9.33 -3.84 29.68
N GLN A 184 9.03 -5.14 29.64
CA GLN A 184 7.88 -5.70 30.33
C GLN A 184 7.97 -5.51 31.85
N HIS A 185 9.14 -5.72 32.46
CA HIS A 185 9.36 -5.47 33.89
C HIS A 185 9.14 -4.01 34.27
N LEU A 186 9.63 -3.06 33.47
CA LEU A 186 9.40 -1.63 33.68
C LEU A 186 7.92 -1.28 33.62
N VAL A 187 7.22 -1.71 32.55
CA VAL A 187 5.79 -1.44 32.35
C VAL A 187 4.91 -2.02 33.46
N LEU A 188 5.31 -3.15 34.05
CA LEU A 188 4.57 -3.80 35.14
C LEU A 188 5.05 -3.39 36.53
N HIS A 189 6.04 -2.51 36.64
CA HIS A 189 6.65 -2.19 37.92
C HIS A 189 5.68 -1.38 38.82
N PRO A 190 5.36 -1.84 40.04
CA PRO A 190 4.35 -1.21 40.90
C PRO A 190 4.67 0.25 41.23
N ILE A 191 5.95 0.57 41.51
CA ILE A 191 6.37 1.93 41.87
C ILE A 191 6.16 2.89 40.69
N LEU A 192 6.41 2.44 39.45
CA LEU A 192 6.18 3.29 38.28
C LEU A 192 4.68 3.55 38.10
N GLY A 193 3.85 2.51 38.23
CA GLY A 193 2.39 2.65 38.16
C GLY A 193 1.84 3.61 39.23
N GLN A 194 2.31 3.49 40.47
CA GLN A 194 1.89 4.36 41.57
C GLN A 194 2.35 5.81 41.35
N LEU A 195 3.58 6.02 40.88
CA LEU A 195 4.09 7.35 40.56
C LEU A 195 3.26 8.01 39.47
N LEU A 196 2.96 7.29 38.38
CA LEU A 196 2.13 7.81 37.29
C LEU A 196 0.71 8.13 37.73
N LEU A 197 0.13 7.34 38.64
CA LEU A 197 -1.19 7.63 39.20
C LEU A 197 -1.18 8.92 40.01
N GLN A 198 -0.28 9.02 41.00
CA GLN A 198 -0.23 10.13 41.96
C GLN A 198 0.24 11.44 41.32
N GLU A 199 1.29 11.39 40.51
CA GLU A 199 1.95 12.59 39.98
C GLU A 199 1.37 13.08 38.66
N ILE A 200 0.67 12.21 37.93
CA ILE A 200 0.07 12.58 36.65
C ILE A 200 -1.45 12.54 36.76
N LEU A 201 -2.07 11.39 37.01
CA LEU A 201 -3.52 11.22 36.83
C LEU A 201 -4.38 11.93 37.87
N GLU A 202 -4.05 11.86 39.17
CA GLU A 202 -4.88 12.41 40.27
C GLU A 202 -5.06 13.94 40.20
N GLY A 203 -4.15 14.66 39.52
CA GLY A 203 -4.18 16.13 39.39
C GLY A 203 -4.73 16.67 38.07
N LEU A 204 -5.22 15.81 37.16
CA LEU A 204 -5.68 16.27 35.84
C LEU A 204 -7.08 16.85 35.86
N SER A 205 -7.28 17.91 35.07
CA SER A 205 -8.63 18.33 34.68
C SER A 205 -9.32 17.26 33.83
N GLU A 206 -10.65 17.31 33.70
CA GLU A 206 -11.41 16.41 32.83
C GLU A 206 -10.90 16.44 31.37
N GLN A 207 -10.59 17.65 30.88
CA GLN A 207 -10.03 17.86 29.55
C GLN A 207 -8.64 17.22 29.39
N ASP A 208 -7.76 17.40 30.37
CA ASP A 208 -6.41 16.82 30.33
C ASP A 208 -6.45 15.29 30.42
N SER A 209 -7.34 14.76 31.28
CA SER A 209 -7.60 13.33 31.39
C SER A 209 -8.05 12.75 30.05
N SER A 210 -8.91 13.46 29.31
CA SER A 210 -9.32 13.08 27.95
C SER A 210 -8.13 13.07 26.97
N ASN A 211 -7.29 14.10 26.99
CA ASN A 211 -6.11 14.20 26.14
C ASN A 211 -5.06 13.10 26.44
N VAL A 212 -4.83 12.77 27.71
CA VAL A 212 -3.95 11.66 28.11
C VAL A 212 -4.46 10.33 27.56
N ARG A 213 -5.77 10.08 27.59
CA ARG A 213 -6.35 8.86 26.97
C ARG A 213 -6.02 8.78 25.48
N LEU A 214 -6.15 9.88 24.73
CA LEU A 214 -5.81 9.91 23.30
C LEU A 214 -4.32 9.60 23.05
N LEU A 215 -3.42 10.17 23.85
CA LEU A 215 -1.98 9.91 23.80
C LEU A 215 -1.61 8.47 24.19
N CYS A 216 -2.42 7.82 25.02
CA CYS A 216 -2.23 6.41 25.39
C CYS A 216 -2.71 5.45 24.29
N ILE A 217 -3.84 5.77 23.65
CA ILE A 217 -4.48 4.94 22.61
C ILE A 217 -3.58 4.80 21.38
N ASN A 218 -2.97 5.90 20.92
CA ASN A 218 -2.13 5.90 19.73
C ASN A 218 -0.66 6.16 20.09
N SER A 219 0.23 5.24 19.72
CA SER A 219 1.67 5.37 20.01
C SER A 219 2.30 6.59 19.34
N GLN A 220 1.78 7.01 18.19
CA GLN A 220 2.25 8.17 17.42
C GLN A 220 1.04 9.00 17.00
N LEU A 221 0.53 9.82 17.92
CA LEU A 221 -0.69 10.58 17.70
C LEU A 221 -0.43 11.73 16.70
N PRO A 222 -0.97 11.70 15.47
CA PRO A 222 -0.63 12.70 14.46
C PRO A 222 -1.30 14.04 14.75
N LYS A 223 -0.51 15.13 14.75
CA LYS A 223 -1.01 16.48 15.03
C LYS A 223 -2.04 16.95 14.01
N ARG A 224 -1.91 16.50 12.75
CA ARG A 224 -2.84 16.80 11.64
C ARG A 224 -4.32 16.47 11.94
N LEU A 225 -4.59 15.58 12.91
CA LEU A 225 -5.96 15.19 13.31
C LEU A 225 -6.67 16.26 14.18
N PHE A 226 -5.94 17.29 14.60
CA PHE A 226 -6.38 18.27 15.58
C PHE A 226 -6.24 19.68 15.01
N ILE A 227 -7.14 20.57 15.41
CA ILE A 227 -7.05 21.99 15.06
C ILE A 227 -6.02 22.69 15.94
N GLU A 228 -5.46 23.82 15.48
CA GLU A 228 -4.40 24.58 16.19
C GLU A 228 -4.64 24.78 17.70
N PRO A 229 -5.84 25.21 18.17
CA PRO A 229 -6.08 25.35 19.61
C PRO A 229 -5.96 24.04 20.39
N GLU A 230 -6.44 22.93 19.83
CA GLU A 230 -6.31 21.60 20.45
C GLU A 230 -4.84 21.15 20.47
N GLN A 231 -4.10 21.44 19.39
CA GLN A 231 -2.68 21.11 19.31
C GLN A 231 -1.87 21.84 20.39
N LEU A 232 -2.18 23.12 20.64
CA LEU A 232 -1.54 23.91 21.69
C LEU A 232 -1.81 23.31 23.08
N LEU A 233 -3.08 22.96 23.37
CA LEU A 233 -3.47 22.36 24.66
C LEU A 233 -2.77 21.02 24.92
N ILE A 234 -2.70 20.13 23.93
CA ILE A 234 -2.01 18.84 24.07
C ILE A 234 -0.50 19.06 24.26
N SER A 235 0.09 20.02 23.54
CA SER A 235 1.51 20.32 23.65
C SER A 235 1.85 20.94 25.02
N GLU A 236 1.01 21.84 25.53
CA GLU A 236 1.15 22.41 26.87
C GLU A 236 1.00 21.33 27.96
N LEU A 237 0.03 20.41 27.82
CA LEU A 237 -0.13 19.27 28.71
C LEU A 237 1.14 18.40 28.76
N LEU A 238 1.74 18.11 27.61
CA LEU A 238 2.98 17.32 27.52
C LEU A 238 4.16 18.02 28.18
N GLU A 239 4.33 19.32 27.96
CA GLU A 239 5.41 20.08 28.61
C GLU A 239 5.18 20.25 30.12
N ARG A 240 3.93 20.37 30.56
CA ARG A 240 3.58 20.51 31.99
C ARG A 240 3.70 19.21 32.76
N SER A 241 3.23 18.10 32.19
CA SER A 241 2.99 16.84 32.95
C SER A 241 3.85 15.67 32.47
N PHE A 242 4.42 15.76 31.27
CA PHE A 242 5.22 14.68 30.64
C PHE A 242 6.58 15.18 30.15
N SER A 243 7.11 16.25 30.74
CA SER A 243 8.41 16.80 30.34
C SER A 243 9.50 15.73 30.52
N GLY A 244 10.23 15.44 29.43
CA GLY A 244 11.24 14.38 29.36
C GLY A 244 10.70 12.93 29.44
N LEU A 245 9.37 12.74 29.33
CA LEU A 245 8.71 11.44 29.21
C LEU A 245 8.04 11.23 27.84
N HIS A 246 8.32 12.12 26.88
CA HIS A 246 7.79 12.09 25.52
C HIS A 246 8.88 12.44 24.50
N VAL A 247 8.71 11.97 23.27
CA VAL A 247 9.62 12.26 22.15
C VAL A 247 9.13 13.54 21.44
N LYS A 248 10.03 14.51 21.27
CA LYS A 248 9.75 15.75 20.55
C LYS A 248 9.68 15.47 19.04
N SER A 249 8.57 15.84 18.42
CA SER A 249 8.35 15.74 16.97
C SER A 249 7.47 16.89 16.48
N GLU A 250 7.69 17.33 15.24
CA GLU A 250 6.88 18.36 14.59
C GLU A 250 5.52 17.81 14.14
N THR A 251 5.44 16.53 13.76
CA THR A 251 4.27 15.94 13.08
C THR A 251 3.36 15.13 13.98
N GLU A 252 3.88 14.64 15.11
CA GLU A 252 3.17 13.71 16.00
C GLU A 252 3.55 13.92 17.46
N TRP A 253 2.69 13.47 18.37
CA TRP A 253 3.00 13.34 19.79
C TRP A 253 3.22 11.87 20.15
N THR A 254 4.28 11.59 20.89
CA THR A 254 4.70 10.22 21.24
C THR A 254 5.14 10.17 22.69
N LEU A 255 4.35 9.52 23.55
CA LEU A 255 4.79 9.16 24.91
C LEU A 255 5.76 7.99 24.85
N LEU A 256 6.72 7.94 25.80
CA LEU A 256 7.59 6.78 25.91
C LEU A 256 6.78 5.51 26.16
N PRO A 257 7.08 4.36 25.51
CA PRO A 257 6.34 3.12 25.69
C PRO A 257 6.22 2.69 27.17
N VAL A 258 7.31 2.83 27.94
CA VAL A 258 7.36 2.51 29.38
C VAL A 258 6.48 3.41 30.24
N VAL A 259 6.00 4.55 29.73
CA VAL A 259 5.06 5.47 30.40
C VAL A 259 3.64 5.30 29.86
N ARG A 260 3.53 5.21 28.53
CA ARG A 260 2.27 5.08 27.80
C ARG A 260 1.51 3.80 28.17
N GLU A 261 2.17 2.65 28.21
CA GLU A 261 1.51 1.37 28.45
C GLU A 261 0.96 1.21 29.88
N PRO A 262 1.69 1.60 30.95
CA PRO A 262 1.10 1.65 32.29
C PRO A 262 -0.08 2.62 32.37
N LEU A 263 0.04 3.82 31.79
CA LEU A 263 -1.06 4.81 31.79
C LEU A 263 -2.28 4.29 31.05
N GLN A 264 -2.11 3.63 29.90
CA GLN A 264 -3.21 3.01 29.18
C GLN A 264 -3.97 2.01 30.07
N LYS A 265 -3.23 1.16 30.82
CA LYS A 265 -3.83 0.20 31.76
C LYS A 265 -4.55 0.89 32.93
N LEU A 266 -3.99 1.98 33.45
CA LEU A 266 -4.59 2.76 34.54
C LEU A 266 -5.87 3.45 34.08
N CYS A 267 -5.82 4.21 32.97
CA CYS A 267 -6.99 4.90 32.42
C CYS A 267 -8.14 3.95 32.08
N LEU A 268 -7.84 2.75 31.55
CA LEU A 268 -8.84 1.72 31.26
C LEU A 268 -9.53 1.19 32.52
N ARG A 269 -8.78 1.09 33.64
CA ARG A 269 -9.30 0.61 34.93
C ARG A 269 -10.13 1.67 35.66
N GLU A 270 -9.74 2.93 35.57
CA GLU A 270 -10.45 4.03 36.21
C GLU A 270 -11.82 4.29 35.56
N ASP A 271 -11.83 4.40 34.22
CA ASP A 271 -13.06 4.68 33.48
C ASP A 271 -13.03 4.04 32.08
N THR A 272 -13.61 2.85 32.02
CA THR A 272 -13.76 2.09 30.77
C THR A 272 -14.65 2.82 29.77
N THR A 273 -15.65 3.58 30.23
CA THR A 273 -16.58 4.31 29.35
C THR A 273 -15.89 5.49 28.69
N ALA A 274 -15.17 6.31 29.46
CA ALA A 274 -14.39 7.42 28.92
C ALA A 274 -13.27 6.92 27.97
N SER A 275 -12.67 5.77 28.27
CA SER A 275 -11.68 5.15 27.39
C SER A 275 -12.29 4.76 26.04
N LEU A 276 -13.46 4.11 26.05
CA LEU A 276 -14.19 3.77 24.82
C LEU A 276 -14.56 5.03 24.01
N LEU A 277 -15.04 6.09 24.67
CA LEU A 277 -15.35 7.37 24.02
C LEU A 277 -14.12 7.99 23.36
N ALA A 278 -12.93 7.88 23.98
CA ALA A 278 -11.69 8.36 23.39
C ALA A 278 -11.30 7.58 22.11
N TYR A 279 -11.46 6.25 22.11
CA TYR A 279 -11.27 5.43 20.89
C TYR A 279 -12.22 5.88 19.77
N GLN A 280 -13.52 6.05 20.08
CA GLN A 280 -14.53 6.48 19.10
C GLN A 280 -14.26 7.89 18.57
N ALA A 281 -13.88 8.83 19.45
CA ALA A 281 -13.53 10.19 19.08
C ALA A 281 -12.33 10.22 18.12
N LEU A 282 -11.28 9.45 18.42
CA LEU A 282 -10.10 9.37 17.56
C LEU A 282 -10.40 8.68 16.22
N ALA A 283 -11.17 7.59 16.22
CA ALA A 283 -11.60 6.92 14.99
C ALA A 283 -12.43 7.84 14.10
N LYS A 284 -13.30 8.67 14.68
CA LYS A 284 -14.06 9.69 13.94
C LYS A 284 -13.15 10.72 13.27
N ARG A 285 -12.08 11.16 13.95
CA ARG A 285 -11.08 12.08 13.36
C ARG A 285 -10.36 11.45 12.17
N TYR A 286 -9.89 10.21 12.31
CA TYR A 286 -9.29 9.47 11.20
C TYR A 286 -10.24 9.31 10.01
N THR A 287 -11.49 8.92 10.30
CA THR A 287 -12.55 8.77 9.28
C THR A 287 -12.80 10.09 8.55
N SER A 288 -12.84 11.22 9.25
CA SER A 288 -13.02 12.55 8.65
C SER A 288 -11.90 12.97 7.70
N GLN A 289 -10.72 12.36 7.82
CA GLN A 289 -9.58 12.56 6.91
C GLN A 289 -9.46 11.46 5.85
N GLY A 290 -10.44 10.55 5.75
CA GLY A 290 -10.43 9.42 4.81
C GLY A 290 -9.52 8.25 5.20
N ASP A 291 -8.96 8.26 6.41
CA ASP A 291 -8.02 7.23 6.89
C ASP A 291 -8.78 6.13 7.64
N ILE A 292 -9.54 5.34 6.88
CA ILE A 292 -10.41 4.29 7.42
C ILE A 292 -9.62 3.15 8.08
N VAL A 293 -8.40 2.87 7.59
CA VAL A 293 -7.55 1.78 8.08
C VAL A 293 -7.26 2.00 9.56
N ASN A 294 -6.80 3.21 9.94
CA ASN A 294 -6.54 3.52 11.34
C ASN A 294 -7.83 3.58 12.17
N ALA A 295 -8.94 4.07 11.60
CA ALA A 295 -10.22 4.12 12.30
C ALA A 295 -10.77 2.72 12.67
N ILE A 296 -10.73 1.77 11.74
CA ILE A 296 -11.10 0.38 12.00
C ILE A 296 -10.13 -0.25 13.01
N GLY A 297 -8.83 0.04 12.89
CA GLY A 297 -7.81 -0.50 13.79
C GLY A 297 -8.06 -0.09 15.25
N LEU A 298 -8.51 1.14 15.47
CA LEU A 298 -8.91 1.65 16.78
C LEU A 298 -10.13 0.91 17.36
N MET A 299 -11.17 0.68 16.54
CA MET A 299 -12.35 -0.08 16.98
C MET A 299 -12.03 -1.55 17.27
N MET A 300 -11.17 -2.16 16.47
CA MET A 300 -10.68 -3.52 16.74
C MET A 300 -9.85 -3.58 18.03
N ALA A 301 -9.00 -2.57 18.28
CA ALA A 301 -8.17 -2.50 19.47
C ALA A 301 -8.98 -2.36 20.78
N CYS A 302 -10.15 -1.70 20.75
CA CYS A 302 -11.04 -1.63 21.92
C CYS A 302 -12.10 -2.75 21.97
N GLY A 303 -12.05 -3.72 21.04
CA GLY A 303 -12.98 -4.86 21.00
C GLY A 303 -14.36 -4.56 20.38
N GLU A 304 -14.56 -3.37 19.83
CA GLU A 304 -15.81 -2.94 19.20
C GLU A 304 -15.91 -3.39 17.74
N VAL A 305 -15.90 -4.70 17.52
CA VAL A 305 -15.91 -5.31 16.18
C VAL A 305 -17.12 -4.85 15.37
N LYS A 306 -18.30 -4.73 15.98
CA LYS A 306 -19.52 -4.27 15.30
C LYS A 306 -19.40 -2.83 14.80
N LEU A 307 -18.73 -1.96 15.57
CA LEU A 307 -18.48 -0.59 15.14
C LEU A 307 -17.43 -0.53 14.03
N ALA A 308 -16.36 -1.33 14.11
CA ALA A 308 -15.40 -1.51 13.01
C ALA A 308 -16.09 -1.90 11.70
N VAL A 309 -16.98 -2.89 11.75
CA VAL A 309 -17.78 -3.33 10.59
C VAL A 309 -18.73 -2.22 10.11
N SER A 310 -19.34 -1.47 11.04
CA SER A 310 -20.20 -0.34 10.69
C SER A 310 -19.45 0.78 9.97
N LEU A 311 -18.20 1.07 10.37
CA LEU A 311 -17.33 2.06 9.71
C LEU A 311 -16.99 1.60 8.29
N LEU A 312 -16.66 0.32 8.11
CA LEU A 312 -16.46 -0.27 6.79
C LEU A 312 -17.70 -0.06 5.92
N ARG A 313 -18.90 -0.38 6.43
CA ARG A 313 -20.17 -0.20 5.72
C ARG A 313 -20.43 1.27 5.36
N GLN A 314 -20.27 2.20 6.29
CA GLN A 314 -20.54 3.64 6.10
C GLN A 314 -19.64 4.28 5.04
N GLN A 315 -18.42 3.77 4.85
CA GLN A 315 -17.49 4.26 3.83
C GLN A 315 -17.72 3.60 2.45
N GLY A 316 -18.92 3.09 2.20
CA GLY A 316 -19.30 2.41 0.96
C GLY A 316 -19.00 0.91 0.96
N GLY A 317 -18.54 0.32 2.07
CA GLY A 317 -18.34 -1.11 2.24
C GLY A 317 -17.51 -1.72 1.12
N LEU A 318 -18.19 -2.50 0.29
CA LEU A 318 -17.71 -3.15 -0.92
C LEU A 318 -17.04 -2.22 -1.94
N LEU A 319 -17.22 -0.90 -1.88
CA LEU A 319 -16.66 0.07 -2.82
C LEU A 319 -15.22 0.51 -2.55
N GLN A 320 -14.67 0.21 -1.37
CA GLN A 320 -13.36 0.71 -0.96
C GLN A 320 -12.27 0.43 -2.02
N TRP A 321 -12.42 -0.66 -2.78
CA TRP A 321 -11.45 -1.06 -3.80
C TRP A 321 -11.49 -0.21 -5.07
N ILE A 322 -12.67 0.29 -5.46
CA ILE A 322 -12.84 1.16 -6.63
C ILE A 322 -12.25 2.55 -6.39
N ARG A 323 -12.19 2.99 -5.12
CA ARG A 323 -11.63 4.29 -4.72
C ARG A 323 -10.14 4.21 -4.37
N HIS A 324 -9.72 3.20 -3.61
CA HIS A 324 -8.41 3.20 -2.95
C HIS A 324 -7.44 2.10 -3.39
N GLY A 325 -7.84 1.24 -4.36
CA GLY A 325 -6.99 0.17 -4.91
C GLY A 325 -6.80 -1.02 -3.96
N LEU A 326 -6.10 -2.06 -4.42
CA LEU A 326 -5.97 -3.33 -3.71
C LEU A 326 -5.21 -3.23 -2.38
N GLY A 327 -4.14 -2.43 -2.31
CA GLY A 327 -3.29 -2.37 -1.12
C GLY A 327 -4.03 -1.91 0.14
N ASN A 328 -4.93 -0.93 0.01
CA ASN A 328 -5.72 -0.45 1.15
C ASN A 328 -6.73 -1.49 1.64
N LEU A 329 -7.34 -2.26 0.73
CA LEU A 329 -8.22 -3.35 1.13
C LEU A 329 -7.50 -4.41 1.94
N GLU A 330 -6.27 -4.74 1.55
CA GLU A 330 -5.48 -5.75 2.25
C GLU A 330 -5.16 -5.28 3.67
N LEU A 331 -4.83 -4.00 3.84
CA LEU A 331 -4.61 -3.41 5.17
C LEU A 331 -5.87 -3.44 6.03
N ILE A 332 -7.05 -3.18 5.47
CA ILE A 332 -8.32 -3.30 6.20
C ILE A 332 -8.58 -4.77 6.56
N LEU A 333 -8.49 -5.68 5.59
CA LEU A 333 -8.80 -7.10 5.78
C LEU A 333 -7.88 -7.76 6.81
N GLN A 334 -6.60 -7.35 6.88
CA GLN A 334 -5.62 -7.84 7.86
C GLN A 334 -6.02 -7.56 9.31
N GLN A 335 -6.92 -6.61 9.56
CA GLN A 335 -7.40 -6.29 10.90
C GLN A 335 -8.48 -7.26 11.39
N PHE A 336 -9.12 -7.99 10.47
CA PHE A 336 -10.18 -8.95 10.77
C PHE A 336 -9.63 -10.37 10.71
N SER A 337 -9.88 -11.17 11.74
CA SER A 337 -9.56 -12.59 11.73
C SER A 337 -10.57 -13.37 10.89
N THR A 338 -10.26 -14.64 10.60
CA THR A 338 -11.19 -15.53 9.89
C THR A 338 -12.51 -15.73 10.63
N GLN A 339 -12.56 -15.51 11.95
CA GLN A 339 -13.82 -15.56 12.70
C GLN A 339 -14.74 -14.41 12.30
N GLU A 340 -14.23 -13.18 12.22
CA GLU A 340 -15.01 -12.03 11.76
C GLU A 340 -15.42 -12.17 10.28
N TRP A 341 -14.58 -12.80 9.45
CA TRP A 341 -14.95 -13.06 8.05
C TRP A 341 -16.23 -13.91 7.97
N PHE A 342 -16.44 -14.83 8.90
CA PHE A 342 -17.63 -15.68 8.91
C PHE A 342 -18.80 -15.09 9.70
N ALA A 343 -18.55 -14.10 10.55
CA ALA A 343 -19.57 -13.49 11.39
C ALA A 343 -20.26 -12.28 10.73
N PHE A 344 -19.57 -11.59 9.80
CA PHE A 344 -20.04 -10.35 9.20
C PHE A 344 -19.94 -10.38 7.68
N ASP A 345 -21.06 -10.13 7.01
CA ASP A 345 -21.13 -10.17 5.55
C ASP A 345 -20.18 -9.15 4.92
N GLU A 346 -20.08 -7.92 5.41
CA GLU A 346 -19.17 -6.90 4.86
C GLU A 346 -17.72 -7.37 4.82
N VAL A 347 -17.31 -8.12 5.84
CA VAL A 347 -15.94 -8.63 5.97
C VAL A 347 -15.74 -9.84 5.08
N ALA A 348 -16.73 -10.76 5.03
CA ALA A 348 -16.73 -11.90 4.11
C ALA A 348 -16.57 -11.45 2.65
N TRP A 349 -17.25 -10.36 2.33
CA TRP A 349 -17.23 -9.71 1.05
C TRP A 349 -15.92 -9.04 0.70
N LEU A 350 -15.35 -8.27 1.63
CA LEU A 350 -14.01 -7.72 1.51
C LEU A 350 -13.01 -8.85 1.24
N ALA A 351 -13.11 -9.96 1.97
CA ALA A 351 -12.28 -11.14 1.77
C ALA A 351 -12.49 -11.78 0.39
N CYS A 352 -13.72 -11.83 -0.11
CA CYS A 352 -14.05 -12.33 -1.44
C CYS A 352 -13.37 -11.50 -2.53
N ILE A 353 -13.54 -10.17 -2.50
CA ILE A 353 -12.92 -9.27 -3.48
C ILE A 353 -11.39 -9.36 -3.42
N VAL A 354 -10.78 -9.28 -2.23
CA VAL A 354 -9.32 -9.41 -2.10
C VAL A 354 -8.83 -10.76 -2.65
N SER A 355 -9.59 -11.84 -2.42
CA SER A 355 -9.25 -13.15 -2.97
C SER A 355 -9.29 -13.15 -4.50
N LEU A 356 -10.34 -12.61 -5.12
CA LEU A 356 -10.42 -12.47 -6.59
C LEU A 356 -9.28 -11.63 -7.16
N LYS A 357 -8.96 -10.50 -6.52
CA LYS A 357 -7.88 -9.59 -6.93
C LYS A 357 -6.49 -10.24 -6.86
N ARG A 358 -6.33 -11.30 -6.05
CA ARG A 358 -5.09 -12.10 -5.93
C ARG A 358 -5.08 -13.34 -6.84
N GLY A 359 -6.16 -13.59 -7.60
CA GLY A 359 -6.34 -14.81 -8.39
C GLY A 359 -6.77 -16.02 -7.56
N GLU A 360 -7.16 -15.85 -6.30
CA GLU A 360 -7.59 -16.92 -5.38
C GLU A 360 -9.09 -17.26 -5.56
N VAL A 361 -9.52 -17.61 -6.79
CA VAL A 361 -10.95 -17.75 -7.15
C VAL A 361 -11.67 -18.83 -6.32
N ASP A 362 -11.09 -20.02 -6.15
CA ASP A 362 -11.67 -21.09 -5.28
C ASP A 362 -11.90 -20.63 -3.83
N LYS A 363 -11.07 -19.74 -3.29
CA LYS A 363 -11.27 -19.18 -1.95
C LYS A 363 -12.45 -18.21 -1.92
N ALA A 364 -12.59 -17.37 -2.95
CA ALA A 364 -13.77 -16.52 -3.12
C ALA A 364 -15.05 -17.35 -3.23
N ARG A 365 -15.06 -18.41 -4.06
CA ARG A 365 -16.19 -19.35 -4.20
C ARG A 365 -16.56 -20.01 -2.88
N LYS A 366 -15.58 -20.44 -2.07
CA LYS A 366 -15.84 -21.00 -0.73
C LYS A 366 -16.53 -20.01 0.22
N LEU A 367 -16.16 -18.72 0.15
CA LEU A 367 -16.83 -17.67 0.90
C LEU A 367 -18.27 -17.47 0.42
N ILE A 368 -18.49 -17.39 -0.89
CA ILE A 368 -19.85 -17.29 -1.47
C ILE A 368 -20.71 -18.46 -0.99
N ASN A 369 -20.26 -19.70 -1.17
CA ASN A 369 -21.06 -20.88 -0.81
C ASN A 369 -21.44 -20.95 0.68
N ARG A 370 -20.70 -20.27 1.55
CA ARG A 370 -20.96 -20.23 2.99
C ARG A 370 -21.96 -19.15 3.40
N HIS A 371 -21.92 -17.99 2.74
CA HIS A 371 -22.75 -16.83 3.08
C HIS A 371 -23.94 -16.61 2.15
N TYR A 372 -23.95 -17.25 0.98
CA TYR A 372 -24.99 -17.07 -0.01
C TYR A 372 -26.32 -17.65 0.48
N HIS A 373 -27.26 -16.76 0.80
CA HIS A 373 -28.67 -17.07 1.02
C HIS A 373 -29.45 -16.62 -0.22
N GLN A 374 -30.46 -17.39 -0.64
CA GLN A 374 -31.12 -17.25 -1.96
C GLN A 374 -31.83 -15.90 -2.23
N ASP A 375 -31.84 -14.96 -1.27
CA ASP A 375 -32.59 -13.69 -1.38
C ASP A 375 -31.75 -12.42 -1.14
N SER A 376 -30.41 -12.50 -1.07
CA SER A 376 -29.58 -11.29 -0.89
C SER A 376 -29.11 -10.71 -2.24
N PHE A 377 -29.46 -9.44 -2.47
CA PHE A 377 -29.03 -8.66 -3.64
C PHE A 377 -27.50 -8.62 -3.76
N ASP A 378 -26.83 -8.22 -2.66
CA ASP A 378 -25.38 -8.14 -2.64
C ASP A 378 -24.83 -9.51 -3.07
N TRP A 379 -25.19 -10.58 -2.35
CA TRP A 379 -24.59 -11.89 -2.57
C TRP A 379 -24.83 -12.44 -3.98
N SER A 380 -25.91 -12.02 -4.64
CA SER A 380 -26.17 -12.29 -6.06
C SER A 380 -25.17 -11.60 -7.00
N VAL A 381 -24.79 -10.35 -6.70
CA VAL A 381 -23.72 -9.65 -7.42
C VAL A 381 -22.37 -10.36 -7.20
N ALA A 382 -22.08 -10.82 -5.98
CA ALA A 382 -20.86 -11.59 -5.65
C ALA A 382 -20.75 -12.83 -6.49
N ASP A 383 -21.84 -13.62 -6.46
CA ASP A 383 -21.92 -14.91 -7.11
C ASP A 383 -21.71 -14.73 -8.61
N ALA A 384 -22.32 -13.72 -9.20
CA ALA A 384 -22.13 -13.39 -10.61
C ALA A 384 -20.68 -13.03 -10.94
N PHE A 385 -20.01 -12.20 -10.11
CA PHE A 385 -18.59 -11.89 -10.30
C PHE A 385 -17.72 -13.14 -10.21
N VAL A 386 -17.87 -13.95 -9.15
CA VAL A 386 -17.09 -15.17 -8.97
C VAL A 386 -17.34 -16.14 -10.13
N CYS A 387 -18.59 -16.29 -10.58
CA CYS A 387 -18.99 -17.13 -11.71
C CYS A 387 -18.26 -16.72 -13.01
N LEU A 388 -18.19 -15.41 -13.30
CA LEU A 388 -17.44 -14.90 -14.46
C LEU A 388 -15.93 -15.16 -14.34
N TYR A 389 -15.37 -15.07 -13.13
CA TYR A 389 -13.95 -15.36 -12.86
C TYR A 389 -13.62 -16.85 -12.95
N GLU A 390 -14.55 -17.72 -12.57
CA GLU A 390 -14.47 -19.18 -12.79
C GLU A 390 -14.54 -19.54 -14.27
N GLY A 391 -14.85 -18.58 -15.15
CA GLY A 391 -15.07 -18.86 -16.56
C GLY A 391 -16.34 -19.68 -16.76
N LEU A 392 -17.41 -19.30 -16.09
CA LEU A 392 -18.74 -19.84 -16.27
C LEU A 392 -19.67 -18.76 -16.83
N ASN A 393 -20.73 -19.20 -17.52
CA ASN A 393 -21.78 -18.31 -18.00
C ASN A 393 -22.86 -18.17 -16.93
N LEU A 394 -23.38 -16.96 -16.74
CA LEU A 394 -24.59 -16.76 -15.94
C LEU A 394 -25.78 -17.47 -16.58
N SER A 395 -26.66 -18.03 -15.76
CA SER A 395 -27.94 -18.57 -16.24
C SER A 395 -28.79 -17.47 -16.88
N GLN A 396 -29.71 -17.85 -17.77
CA GLN A 396 -30.63 -16.89 -18.39
C GLN A 396 -31.41 -16.10 -17.33
N ASN A 397 -31.88 -16.76 -16.26
CA ASN A 397 -32.59 -16.11 -15.16
C ASN A 397 -31.73 -15.08 -14.43
N GLN A 398 -30.45 -15.39 -14.15
CA GLN A 398 -29.53 -14.42 -13.53
C GLN A 398 -29.26 -13.23 -14.46
N ARG A 399 -29.09 -13.47 -15.76
CA ARG A 399 -28.88 -12.39 -16.73
C ARG A 399 -30.11 -11.48 -16.83
N GLU A 400 -31.30 -12.06 -16.93
CA GLU A 400 -32.56 -11.31 -16.94
C GLU A 400 -32.77 -10.53 -15.64
N PHE A 401 -32.41 -11.11 -14.49
CA PHE A 401 -32.44 -10.42 -13.20
C PHE A 401 -31.61 -9.13 -13.22
N PHE A 402 -30.36 -9.19 -13.68
CA PHE A 402 -29.50 -8.00 -13.78
C PHE A 402 -29.98 -6.99 -14.82
N ILE A 403 -30.53 -7.44 -15.95
CA ILE A 403 -31.09 -6.54 -16.98
C ILE A 403 -32.31 -5.80 -16.44
N ARG A 404 -33.22 -6.47 -15.72
CA ARG A 404 -34.39 -5.84 -15.11
C ARG A 404 -33.98 -4.75 -14.12
N LEU A 405 -33.00 -5.04 -13.27
CA LEU A 405 -32.45 -4.08 -12.31
C LEU A 405 -31.79 -2.85 -12.96
N GLN A 406 -31.35 -2.95 -14.22
CA GLN A 406 -30.85 -1.81 -14.99
C GLN A 406 -31.98 -0.90 -15.49
N GLY A 407 -33.13 -1.49 -15.87
CA GLY A 407 -34.27 -0.79 -16.47
C GLY A 407 -35.19 -0.09 -15.45
N ASP A 408 -35.18 -0.54 -14.19
CA ASP A 408 -35.97 0.06 -13.12
C ASP A 408 -35.34 1.38 -12.64
N SER A 409 -36.15 2.45 -12.61
CA SER A 409 -35.79 3.75 -12.04
C SER A 409 -35.25 3.60 -10.60
N PRO A 410 -34.30 4.44 -10.13
CA PRO A 410 -33.81 4.42 -8.74
C PRO A 410 -34.90 4.56 -7.65
N VAL A 411 -36.15 4.81 -8.03
CA VAL A 411 -37.34 4.82 -7.18
C VAL A 411 -37.87 3.42 -6.86
N ILE A 412 -37.70 2.41 -7.73
CA ILE A 412 -38.19 1.02 -7.52
C ILE A 412 -37.19 0.18 -6.72
N LEU A 413 -35.89 0.50 -6.79
CA LEU A 413 -34.84 -0.08 -5.93
C LEU A 413 -34.97 0.29 -4.44
N LYS A 414 -36.05 0.99 -4.04
CA LYS A 414 -36.40 1.33 -2.66
C LYS A 414 -37.32 0.31 -1.98
N GLY A 415 -37.66 -0.80 -2.66
CA GLY A 415 -38.55 -1.85 -2.12
C GLY A 415 -37.87 -2.74 -1.08
N GLU A 416 -38.35 -2.64 0.17
CA GLU A 416 -38.26 -3.51 1.39
C GLU A 416 -36.97 -4.26 1.78
N HIS A 417 -35.95 -4.39 0.92
CA HIS A 417 -34.70 -5.13 1.23
C HIS A 417 -33.40 -4.38 0.90
N LEU A 418 -33.45 -3.18 0.33
CA LEU A 418 -32.27 -2.33 0.15
C LEU A 418 -32.20 -1.25 1.24
N PRO A 419 -31.13 -1.16 2.05
CA PRO A 419 -30.99 -0.11 3.05
C PRO A 419 -31.04 1.27 2.38
N ASN A 420 -31.95 2.13 2.85
CA ASN A 420 -32.10 3.53 2.44
C ASN A 420 -30.81 4.34 2.68
N HIS A 421 -29.87 4.28 1.75
CA HIS A 421 -28.74 5.20 1.67
C HIS A 421 -28.49 5.53 0.19
N ASP A 422 -28.61 6.80 -0.18
CA ASP A 422 -28.59 7.26 -1.58
C ASP A 422 -27.33 6.81 -2.37
N GLY A 423 -26.19 6.53 -1.71
CA GLY A 423 -24.95 6.02 -2.34
C GLY A 423 -24.90 4.51 -2.64
N LEU A 424 -25.74 3.68 -1.99
CA LEU A 424 -25.82 2.23 -2.28
C LEU A 424 -26.47 1.96 -3.66
N SER A 425 -27.35 2.86 -4.11
CA SER A 425 -28.05 2.74 -5.40
C SER A 425 -27.14 2.98 -6.62
N ALA A 426 -26.24 3.97 -6.53
CA ALA A 426 -25.25 4.26 -7.58
C ALA A 426 -24.20 3.15 -7.68
N PHE A 427 -23.81 2.59 -6.54
CA PHE A 427 -22.87 1.48 -6.46
C PHE A 427 -23.40 0.19 -7.11
N ALA A 428 -24.60 -0.23 -6.69
CA ALA A 428 -25.29 -1.38 -7.25
C ALA A 428 -25.39 -1.24 -8.78
N GLY A 429 -25.78 -0.05 -9.25
CA GLY A 429 -25.83 0.28 -10.67
C GLY A 429 -24.47 0.10 -11.37
N ALA A 430 -23.37 0.61 -10.81
CA ALA A 430 -22.05 0.46 -11.40
C ALA A 430 -21.61 -1.02 -11.49
N LEU A 431 -21.81 -1.81 -10.43
CA LEU A 431 -21.45 -3.24 -10.43
C LEU A 431 -22.29 -4.06 -11.41
N ILE A 432 -23.60 -3.82 -11.46
CA ILE A 432 -24.50 -4.50 -12.40
C ILE A 432 -24.03 -4.24 -13.84
N ASN A 433 -23.78 -2.97 -14.18
CA ASN A 433 -23.33 -2.60 -15.52
C ASN A 433 -21.92 -3.16 -15.81
N ASN A 434 -21.02 -3.30 -14.82
CA ASN A 434 -19.75 -3.99 -15.02
C ASN A 434 -19.92 -5.48 -15.32
N ILE A 435 -20.80 -6.19 -14.61
CA ILE A 435 -21.10 -7.61 -14.88
C ILE A 435 -21.62 -7.75 -16.32
N LEU A 436 -22.60 -6.93 -16.71
CA LEU A 436 -23.19 -6.95 -18.04
C LEU A 436 -22.17 -6.56 -19.13
N LEU A 437 -21.28 -5.61 -18.85
CA LEU A 437 -20.15 -5.25 -19.71
C LEU A 437 -19.23 -6.44 -19.97
N LEU A 438 -18.82 -7.16 -18.92
CA LEU A 438 -17.94 -8.33 -19.05
C LEU A 438 -18.62 -9.43 -19.89
N ILE A 439 -19.91 -9.67 -19.66
CA ILE A 439 -20.70 -10.64 -20.44
C ILE A 439 -20.76 -10.22 -21.92
N ALA A 440 -21.08 -8.95 -22.19
CA ALA A 440 -21.16 -8.43 -23.55
C ALA A 440 -19.82 -8.54 -24.29
N ILE A 441 -18.70 -8.19 -23.62
CA ILE A 441 -17.35 -8.36 -24.19
C ILE A 441 -17.06 -9.83 -24.50
N GLN A 442 -17.38 -10.76 -23.60
CA GLN A 442 -17.13 -12.19 -23.81
C GLN A 442 -17.99 -12.77 -24.93
N GLN A 443 -19.21 -12.27 -25.12
CA GLN A 443 -20.09 -12.63 -26.24
C GLN A 443 -19.72 -11.94 -27.56
N GLY A 444 -18.85 -10.93 -27.50
CA GLY A 444 -18.44 -10.13 -28.65
C GLY A 444 -19.45 -9.05 -29.04
N GLY A 445 -20.43 -8.74 -28.18
CA GLY A 445 -21.45 -7.72 -28.39
C GLY A 445 -20.89 -6.32 -28.17
N VAL A 446 -20.54 -5.63 -29.26
CA VAL A 446 -19.84 -4.33 -29.20
C VAL A 446 -20.76 -3.22 -28.68
N GLU A 447 -21.98 -3.12 -29.19
CA GLU A 447 -22.91 -2.03 -28.83
C GLU A 447 -23.38 -2.14 -27.38
N GLU A 448 -23.77 -3.35 -26.97
CA GLU A 448 -24.16 -3.63 -25.58
C GLU A 448 -23.01 -3.31 -24.63
N ALA A 449 -21.78 -3.73 -24.96
CA ALA A 449 -20.60 -3.43 -24.15
C ALA A 449 -20.36 -1.92 -24.03
N GLU A 450 -20.46 -1.14 -25.11
CA GLU A 450 -20.31 0.32 -25.05
C GLU A 450 -21.40 0.97 -24.20
N GLN A 451 -22.65 0.52 -24.32
CA GLN A 451 -23.75 1.01 -23.51
C GLN A 451 -23.52 0.77 -22.01
N TYR A 452 -23.18 -0.46 -21.61
CA TYR A 452 -22.92 -0.80 -20.22
C TYR A 452 -21.67 -0.09 -19.67
N LEU A 453 -20.65 0.10 -20.49
CA LEU A 453 -19.46 0.85 -20.11
C LEU A 453 -19.78 2.32 -19.83
N LEU A 454 -20.53 2.97 -20.73
CA LEU A 454 -20.96 4.37 -20.55
C LEU A 454 -21.85 4.53 -19.31
N ALA A 455 -22.76 3.60 -19.07
CA ALA A 455 -23.60 3.58 -17.88
C ALA A 455 -22.75 3.46 -16.60
N THR A 456 -21.78 2.53 -16.57
CA THR A 456 -20.86 2.37 -15.43
C THR A 456 -20.06 3.65 -15.17
N ARG A 457 -19.48 4.23 -16.23
CA ARG A 457 -18.69 5.46 -16.15
C ARG A 457 -19.51 6.63 -15.60
N ALA A 458 -20.79 6.73 -15.96
CA ALA A 458 -21.69 7.75 -15.43
C ALA A 458 -21.88 7.61 -13.90
N TYR A 459 -21.89 6.39 -13.36
CA TYR A 459 -21.92 6.18 -11.90
C TYR A 459 -20.59 6.56 -11.25
N TYR A 460 -19.45 6.16 -11.81
CA TYR A 460 -18.13 6.52 -11.27
C TYR A 460 -17.87 8.02 -11.24
N GLN A 461 -18.35 8.76 -12.25
CA GLN A 461 -18.24 10.22 -12.29
C GLN A 461 -19.12 10.92 -11.25
N LYS A 462 -20.27 10.33 -10.88
CA LYS A 462 -21.16 10.86 -9.84
C LYS A 462 -20.64 10.62 -8.42
N GLU A 463 -19.96 9.51 -8.19
CA GLU A 463 -19.54 9.04 -6.86
C GLU A 463 -18.19 9.59 -6.35
N LEU A 464 -17.53 10.50 -7.10
CA LEU A 464 -16.22 11.13 -6.84
C LEU A 464 -15.05 10.14 -6.55
N ASP A 465 -13.90 10.34 -7.18
CA ASP A 465 -12.62 9.63 -6.91
C ASP A 465 -12.56 8.09 -7.15
N ALA A 466 -13.29 7.57 -8.15
CA ALA A 466 -13.21 6.16 -8.59
C ALA A 466 -12.08 5.88 -9.60
N ASP A 467 -10.89 6.46 -9.40
CA ASP A 467 -9.78 6.39 -10.37
C ASP A 467 -9.35 4.95 -10.68
N TYR A 468 -9.43 4.05 -9.69
CA TYR A 468 -9.09 2.64 -9.89
C TYR A 468 -10.09 1.95 -10.83
N GLY A 469 -11.40 2.15 -10.59
CA GLY A 469 -12.46 1.63 -11.47
C GLY A 469 -12.36 2.17 -12.89
N GLU A 470 -12.10 3.47 -13.05
CA GLU A 470 -11.93 4.09 -14.38
C GLU A 470 -10.75 3.52 -15.16
N ALA A 471 -9.68 3.08 -14.48
CA ALA A 471 -8.55 2.44 -15.15
C ALA A 471 -8.96 1.08 -15.76
N PHE A 472 -9.75 0.27 -15.06
CA PHE A 472 -10.30 -0.97 -15.62
C PHE A 472 -11.30 -0.71 -16.74
N LEU A 473 -12.14 0.32 -16.64
CA LEU A 473 -13.01 0.72 -17.75
C LEU A 473 -12.23 1.10 -19.01
N ASP A 474 -11.11 1.81 -18.87
CA ASP A 474 -10.24 2.12 -20.01
C ASP A 474 -9.57 0.85 -20.60
N ILE A 475 -9.28 -0.18 -19.78
CA ILE A 475 -8.84 -1.50 -20.27
C ILE A 475 -9.96 -2.20 -21.06
N HIS A 476 -11.20 -2.21 -20.53
CA HIS A 476 -12.36 -2.78 -21.23
C HIS A 476 -12.67 -2.03 -22.52
N GLN A 477 -12.59 -0.70 -22.52
CA GLN A 477 -12.74 0.13 -23.71
C GLN A 477 -11.68 -0.21 -24.76
N SER A 478 -10.44 -0.50 -24.34
CA SER A 478 -9.39 -0.99 -25.24
C SER A 478 -9.77 -2.32 -25.88
N HIS A 479 -10.34 -3.29 -25.13
CA HIS A 479 -10.86 -4.52 -25.72
C HIS A 479 -11.94 -4.25 -26.77
N ILE A 480 -12.94 -3.41 -26.44
CA ILE A 480 -14.02 -3.06 -27.36
C ILE A 480 -13.46 -2.41 -28.64
N SER A 481 -12.51 -1.49 -28.51
CA SER A 481 -11.82 -0.89 -29.66
C SER A 481 -11.11 -1.94 -30.52
N MET A 482 -10.51 -2.97 -29.93
CA MET A 482 -9.92 -4.06 -30.69
C MET A 482 -10.96 -4.93 -31.42
N LEU A 483 -12.13 -5.19 -30.83
CA LEU A 483 -13.23 -5.89 -31.53
C LEU A 483 -13.68 -5.13 -32.78
N LYS A 484 -13.64 -3.79 -32.73
CA LYS A 484 -13.95 -2.89 -33.85
C LYS A 484 -12.79 -2.71 -34.84
N MET A 485 -11.62 -3.30 -34.56
CA MET A 485 -10.38 -3.08 -35.30
C MET A 485 -9.87 -1.62 -35.28
N ASP A 486 -10.12 -0.89 -34.18
CA ASP A 486 -9.64 0.48 -33.95
C ASP A 486 -8.41 0.49 -33.02
N ALA A 487 -7.23 0.32 -33.62
CA ALA A 487 -5.96 0.27 -32.89
C ALA A 487 -5.56 1.61 -32.26
N GLU A 488 -5.98 2.73 -32.86
CA GLU A 488 -5.60 4.06 -32.40
C GLU A 488 -6.31 4.40 -31.09
N SER A 489 -7.63 4.23 -31.04
CA SER A 489 -8.39 4.45 -29.80
C SER A 489 -7.95 3.49 -28.71
N SER A 490 -7.73 2.20 -29.04
CA SER A 490 -7.19 1.23 -28.09
C SER A 490 -5.85 1.68 -27.48
N SER A 491 -4.91 2.16 -28.31
CA SER A 491 -3.63 2.69 -27.82
C SER A 491 -3.80 3.95 -26.94
N ARG A 492 -4.74 4.84 -27.29
CA ARG A 492 -5.05 6.04 -26.49
C ARG A 492 -5.56 5.66 -25.10
N TYR A 493 -6.49 4.72 -24.99
CA TYR A 493 -6.99 4.24 -23.69
C TYR A 493 -5.89 3.58 -22.86
N LEU A 494 -5.07 2.71 -23.44
CA LEU A 494 -3.96 2.08 -22.70
C LEU A 494 -2.91 3.10 -22.23
N THR A 495 -2.71 4.19 -22.97
CA THR A 495 -1.82 5.29 -22.55
C THR A 495 -2.38 6.02 -21.33
N ARG A 496 -3.70 6.26 -21.30
CA ARG A 496 -4.39 6.82 -20.12
C ARG A 496 -4.29 5.90 -18.91
N VAL A 497 -4.44 4.59 -19.09
CA VAL A 497 -4.26 3.61 -18.00
C VAL A 497 -2.83 3.69 -17.46
N SER A 498 -1.83 3.71 -18.35
CA SER A 498 -0.42 3.78 -17.95
C SER A 498 -0.10 5.03 -17.14
N SER A 499 -0.59 6.21 -17.57
CA SER A 499 -0.35 7.46 -16.84
C SER A 499 -1.04 7.46 -15.48
N ARG A 500 -2.28 6.96 -15.40
CA ARG A 500 -3.02 6.86 -14.13
C ARG A 500 -2.37 5.89 -13.15
N VAL A 501 -1.99 4.69 -13.61
CA VAL A 501 -1.32 3.68 -12.78
C VAL A 501 0.02 4.19 -12.27
N GLN A 502 0.82 4.87 -13.11
CA GLN A 502 2.09 5.45 -12.66
C GLN A 502 1.90 6.54 -11.61
N ARG A 503 0.86 7.37 -11.74
CA ARG A 503 0.59 8.49 -10.82
C ARG A 503 0.00 8.04 -9.48
N LEU A 504 -0.96 7.13 -9.50
CA LEU A 504 -1.80 6.82 -8.34
C LEU A 504 -1.59 5.41 -7.79
N PHE A 505 -1.23 4.45 -8.63
CA PHE A 505 -1.20 3.02 -8.29
C PHE A 505 0.18 2.40 -8.60
N SER A 506 1.26 3.15 -8.36
CA SER A 506 2.62 2.77 -8.75
C SER A 506 3.13 1.49 -8.09
N GLN A 507 2.52 1.07 -6.97
CA GLN A 507 2.84 -0.17 -6.27
C GLN A 507 1.90 -1.34 -6.64
N ASP A 508 0.71 -1.08 -7.19
CA ASP A 508 -0.27 -2.13 -7.52
C ASP A 508 0.18 -2.98 -8.73
N LYS A 509 0.58 -4.22 -8.45
CA LYS A 509 1.02 -5.18 -9.48
C LYS A 509 -0.13 -5.66 -10.35
N SER A 510 -1.34 -5.80 -9.79
CA SER A 510 -2.46 -6.45 -10.45
C SER A 510 -2.89 -5.70 -11.71
N ILE A 511 -3.16 -4.39 -11.55
CA ILE A 511 -3.60 -3.56 -12.69
C ILE A 511 -2.52 -3.40 -13.76
N ARG A 512 -1.24 -3.45 -13.37
CA ARG A 512 -0.12 -3.46 -14.32
C ARG A 512 -0.11 -4.72 -15.17
N VAL A 513 -0.38 -5.88 -14.58
CA VAL A 513 -0.43 -7.15 -15.31
C VAL A 513 -1.58 -7.13 -16.32
N ALA A 514 -2.78 -6.69 -15.90
CA ALA A 514 -3.92 -6.51 -16.80
C ALA A 514 -3.60 -5.55 -17.97
N MET A 515 -3.06 -4.37 -17.67
CA MET A 515 -2.63 -3.40 -18.69
C MET A 515 -1.58 -3.97 -19.65
N PHE A 516 -0.56 -4.67 -19.13
CA PHE A 516 0.48 -5.26 -19.96
C PHE A 516 -0.05 -6.40 -20.84
N ALA A 517 -0.96 -7.23 -20.34
CA ALA A 517 -1.62 -8.26 -21.14
C ALA A 517 -2.29 -7.66 -22.38
N VAL A 518 -3.14 -6.66 -22.19
CA VAL A 518 -3.87 -6.01 -23.29
C VAL A 518 -2.94 -5.24 -24.22
N LYS A 519 -1.91 -4.56 -23.70
CA LYS A 519 -0.90 -3.88 -24.52
C LYS A 519 -0.11 -4.84 -25.40
N ARG A 520 0.15 -6.07 -24.93
CA ARG A 520 0.83 -7.11 -25.72
C ARG A 520 -0.09 -7.74 -26.74
N GLU A 521 -1.35 -7.97 -26.41
CA GLU A 521 -2.37 -8.44 -27.35
C GLU A 521 -2.54 -7.43 -28.51
N LEU A 522 -2.72 -6.14 -28.21
CA LEU A 522 -2.81 -5.09 -29.23
C LEU A 522 -1.54 -5.03 -30.10
N ALA A 523 -0.36 -5.11 -29.50
CA ALA A 523 0.89 -5.13 -30.26
C ALA A 523 0.94 -6.31 -31.24
N PHE A 524 0.48 -7.49 -30.80
CA PHE A 524 0.36 -8.67 -31.64
C PHE A 524 -0.64 -8.48 -32.78
N TYR A 525 -1.80 -7.87 -32.51
CA TYR A 525 -2.77 -7.49 -33.55
C TYR A 525 -2.13 -6.60 -34.61
N LYS A 526 -1.26 -5.67 -34.22
CA LYS A 526 -0.47 -4.81 -35.11
C LYS A 526 0.75 -5.49 -35.75
N GLY A 527 0.83 -6.82 -35.66
CA GLY A 527 1.89 -7.64 -36.24
C GLY A 527 3.20 -7.66 -35.45
N LEU A 528 3.19 -7.41 -34.14
CA LEU A 528 4.40 -7.51 -33.31
C LEU A 528 4.35 -8.74 -32.41
N ILE A 529 5.27 -9.70 -32.61
CA ILE A 529 5.41 -10.85 -31.72
C ILE A 529 6.29 -10.47 -30.50
N PRO A 530 5.82 -10.71 -29.25
CA PRO A 530 6.63 -10.51 -28.05
C PRO A 530 7.85 -11.43 -27.98
N SER A 531 8.86 -11.05 -27.21
CA SER A 531 9.95 -11.99 -26.90
C SER A 531 9.53 -13.02 -25.85
N LEU A 532 10.18 -14.19 -25.86
CA LEU A 532 9.96 -15.25 -24.87
C LEU A 532 10.11 -14.76 -23.43
N THR A 533 11.10 -13.90 -23.14
CA THR A 533 11.32 -13.34 -21.80
C THR A 533 10.15 -12.48 -21.33
N VAL A 534 9.56 -11.70 -22.24
CA VAL A 534 8.39 -10.87 -21.93
C VAL A 534 7.19 -11.76 -21.61
N MET A 535 6.98 -12.81 -22.40
CA MET A 535 5.89 -13.77 -22.16
C MET A 535 6.10 -14.60 -20.90
N ASP A 536 7.31 -15.05 -20.61
CA ASP A 536 7.60 -15.82 -19.39
C ASP A 536 7.25 -15.02 -18.12
N LYS A 537 7.63 -13.74 -18.11
CA LYS A 537 7.25 -12.85 -17.01
C LYS A 537 5.72 -12.71 -16.89
N LEU A 538 5.05 -12.42 -18.01
CA LEU A 538 3.61 -12.17 -18.02
C LEU A 538 2.80 -13.41 -17.61
N VAL A 539 3.17 -14.60 -18.07
CA VAL A 539 2.55 -15.88 -17.70
C VAL A 539 2.70 -16.16 -16.20
N ARG A 540 3.88 -15.90 -15.62
CA ARG A 540 4.09 -16.09 -14.17
C ARG A 540 3.27 -15.11 -13.33
N GLU A 541 3.06 -13.90 -13.83
CA GLU A 541 2.34 -12.85 -13.09
C GLU A 541 0.81 -12.99 -13.22
N VAL A 542 0.28 -13.41 -14.38
CA VAL A 542 -1.18 -13.42 -14.64
C VAL A 542 -1.95 -14.31 -13.66
N ASN A 543 -1.41 -15.47 -13.27
CA ASN A 543 -2.05 -16.40 -12.32
C ASN A 543 -2.04 -15.90 -10.87
N HIS A 544 -1.28 -14.85 -10.57
CA HIS A 544 -1.15 -14.26 -9.23
C HIS A 544 -1.64 -12.81 -9.21
N SER A 545 -2.49 -12.45 -10.17
CA SER A 545 -3.09 -11.13 -10.33
C SER A 545 -4.58 -11.26 -10.59
N GLU A 546 -5.27 -10.12 -10.58
CA GLU A 546 -6.65 -10.06 -11.04
C GLU A 546 -6.71 -10.39 -12.54
N ALA A 547 -7.21 -11.59 -12.84
CA ALA A 547 -7.40 -12.05 -14.19
C ALA A 547 -8.76 -12.74 -14.33
N TRP A 548 -9.64 -12.13 -15.13
CA TRP A 548 -10.83 -12.78 -15.66
C TRP A 548 -10.49 -13.49 -16.98
N PHE A 549 -11.44 -14.28 -17.51
CA PHE A 549 -11.19 -15.14 -18.66
C PHE A 549 -10.51 -14.46 -19.85
N ASP A 550 -10.93 -13.25 -20.24
CA ASP A 550 -10.35 -12.57 -21.41
C ASP A 550 -8.85 -12.27 -21.25
N LEU A 551 -8.37 -11.99 -20.03
CA LEU A 551 -6.96 -11.78 -19.78
C LEU A 551 -6.17 -13.09 -19.90
N TYR A 552 -6.70 -14.20 -19.38
CA TYR A 552 -6.09 -15.51 -19.59
C TYR A 552 -6.05 -15.88 -21.08
N ALA A 553 -7.15 -15.66 -21.79
CA ALA A 553 -7.25 -15.91 -23.22
C ALA A 553 -6.24 -15.07 -24.02
N ALA A 554 -6.12 -13.78 -23.72
CA ALA A 554 -5.14 -12.89 -24.34
C ALA A 554 -3.69 -13.36 -24.08
N VAL A 555 -3.33 -13.63 -22.82
CA VAL A 555 -1.97 -13.99 -22.42
C VAL A 555 -1.57 -15.36 -22.96
N TYR A 556 -2.39 -16.40 -22.73
CA TYR A 556 -2.01 -17.77 -23.07
C TYR A 556 -2.12 -18.06 -24.57
N ALA A 557 -3.08 -17.47 -25.29
CA ALA A 557 -3.10 -17.59 -26.75
C ALA A 557 -1.88 -16.90 -27.38
N LEU A 558 -1.51 -15.71 -26.87
CA LEU A 558 -0.30 -15.02 -27.32
C LEU A 558 0.97 -15.78 -26.95
N ALA A 559 1.03 -16.38 -25.76
CA ALA A 559 2.15 -17.19 -25.32
C ALA A 559 2.32 -18.41 -26.23
N ALA A 560 1.23 -19.10 -26.55
CA ALA A 560 1.24 -20.22 -27.49
C ALA A 560 1.74 -19.81 -28.88
N LYS A 561 1.17 -18.75 -29.45
CA LYS A 561 1.57 -18.21 -30.76
C LYS A 561 3.04 -17.76 -30.77
N THR A 562 3.52 -17.16 -29.68
CA THR A 562 4.92 -16.75 -29.52
C THR A 562 5.87 -17.95 -29.45
N ALA A 563 5.54 -18.97 -28.65
CA ALA A 563 6.38 -20.16 -28.52
C ALA A 563 6.48 -20.94 -29.83
N LEU A 564 5.35 -21.11 -30.53
CA LEU A 564 5.32 -21.76 -31.85
C LEU A 564 6.12 -20.96 -32.88
N HIS A 565 5.96 -19.64 -32.92
CA HIS A 565 6.73 -18.77 -33.82
C HIS A 565 8.25 -18.86 -33.57
N HIS A 566 8.66 -18.91 -32.29
CA HIS A 566 10.08 -19.04 -31.94
C HIS A 566 10.62 -20.48 -31.98
N ASN A 567 9.79 -21.45 -32.36
CA ASN A 567 10.09 -22.88 -32.32
C ASN A 567 10.64 -23.32 -30.94
N LYS A 568 9.88 -22.98 -29.88
CA LYS A 568 10.22 -23.20 -28.46
C LYS A 568 9.18 -24.07 -27.74
N PRO A 569 9.08 -25.37 -28.09
CA PRO A 569 8.14 -26.30 -27.47
C PRO A 569 8.29 -26.38 -25.94
N GLU A 570 9.51 -26.26 -25.43
CA GLU A 570 9.79 -26.32 -24.00
C GLU A 570 9.10 -25.18 -23.22
N SER A 571 9.10 -23.97 -23.77
CA SER A 571 8.41 -22.82 -23.19
C SER A 571 6.89 -23.00 -23.25
N LEU A 572 6.38 -23.52 -24.36
CA LEU A 572 4.96 -23.81 -24.52
C LEU A 572 4.45 -24.80 -23.46
N VAL A 573 5.13 -25.93 -23.32
CA VAL A 573 4.80 -26.96 -22.31
C VAL A 573 4.86 -26.36 -20.91
N GLN A 574 5.90 -25.58 -20.60
CA GLN A 574 6.02 -24.93 -19.30
C GLN A 574 4.86 -23.98 -19.02
N TRP A 575 4.49 -23.11 -19.97
CA TRP A 575 3.46 -22.10 -19.78
C TRP A 575 2.05 -22.70 -19.69
N LEU A 576 1.72 -23.69 -20.52
CA LEU A 576 0.42 -24.37 -20.41
C LEU A 576 0.32 -25.22 -19.13
N ARG A 577 1.43 -25.76 -18.64
CA ARG A 577 1.46 -26.41 -17.31
C ARG A 577 1.13 -25.45 -16.19
N LEU A 578 1.75 -24.27 -16.16
CA LEU A 578 1.44 -23.25 -15.14
C LEU A 578 -0.04 -22.84 -15.19
N ALA A 579 -0.60 -22.68 -16.39
CA ALA A 579 -2.01 -22.41 -16.58
C ALA A 579 -2.90 -23.56 -16.07
N GLY A 580 -2.54 -24.81 -16.37
CA GLY A 580 -3.28 -25.99 -15.97
C GLY A 580 -3.29 -26.20 -14.46
N GLU A 581 -2.14 -26.04 -13.80
CA GLU A 581 -2.03 -26.11 -12.33
C GLU A 581 -2.91 -25.04 -11.67
N HIS A 582 -2.90 -23.81 -12.21
CA HIS A 582 -3.76 -22.72 -11.75
C HIS A 582 -5.25 -23.02 -11.98
N SER A 583 -5.60 -23.47 -13.18
CA SER A 583 -6.97 -23.84 -13.56
C SER A 583 -7.54 -24.91 -12.65
N GLN A 584 -6.80 -25.99 -12.40
CA GLN A 584 -7.21 -27.09 -11.53
C GLN A 584 -7.40 -26.62 -10.08
N LYS A 585 -6.45 -25.83 -9.56
CA LYS A 585 -6.50 -25.30 -8.19
C LYS A 585 -7.71 -24.39 -7.98
N HIS A 586 -8.08 -23.61 -9.00
CA HIS A 586 -9.09 -22.57 -8.89
C HIS A 586 -10.41 -22.87 -9.63
N ARG A 587 -10.51 -24.04 -10.28
CA ARG A 587 -11.68 -24.56 -11.02
C ARG A 587 -12.12 -23.64 -12.16
N LEU A 588 -11.18 -23.25 -13.02
CA LEU A 588 -11.41 -22.24 -14.06
C LEU A 588 -11.88 -22.89 -15.39
N ALA A 589 -13.20 -23.09 -15.54
CA ALA A 589 -13.79 -23.86 -16.63
C ALA A 589 -13.45 -23.35 -18.04
N HIS A 590 -13.56 -22.05 -18.32
CA HIS A 590 -13.15 -21.51 -19.62
C HIS A 590 -11.63 -21.58 -19.85
N LEU A 591 -10.81 -21.56 -18.79
CA LEU A 591 -9.36 -21.76 -18.92
C LEU A 591 -9.04 -23.21 -19.29
N ASP A 592 -9.75 -24.20 -18.74
CA ASP A 592 -9.60 -25.60 -19.15
C ASP A 592 -9.94 -25.79 -20.64
N ILE A 593 -11.02 -25.16 -21.11
CA ILE A 593 -11.41 -25.19 -22.53
C ILE A 593 -10.35 -24.49 -23.40
N LEU A 594 -9.82 -23.35 -22.96
CA LEU A 594 -8.73 -22.66 -23.65
C LEU A 594 -7.50 -23.57 -23.78
N LEU A 595 -7.09 -24.24 -22.69
CA LEU A 595 -5.95 -25.15 -22.70
C LEU A 595 -6.16 -26.34 -23.63
N ASN A 596 -7.37 -26.88 -23.71
CA ASN A 596 -7.72 -27.92 -24.68
C ASN A 596 -7.50 -27.43 -26.13
N TYR A 597 -7.98 -26.23 -26.49
CA TYR A 597 -7.74 -25.68 -27.82
C TYR A 597 -6.26 -25.40 -28.10
N LEU A 598 -5.56 -24.74 -27.17
CA LEU A 598 -4.14 -24.40 -27.35
C LEU A 598 -3.26 -25.65 -27.45
N ALA A 599 -3.54 -26.69 -26.67
CA ALA A 599 -2.89 -27.98 -26.78
C ALA A 599 -3.09 -28.61 -28.16
N ARG A 600 -4.33 -28.63 -28.69
CA ARG A 600 -4.62 -29.18 -30.02
C ARG A 600 -3.92 -28.41 -31.13
N LEU A 601 -3.94 -27.08 -31.10
CA LEU A 601 -3.22 -26.23 -32.06
C LEU A 601 -1.70 -26.48 -32.02
N ALA A 602 -1.15 -26.68 -30.82
CA ALA A 602 0.24 -27.04 -30.64
C ALA A 602 0.57 -28.40 -31.26
N LEU A 603 -0.27 -29.42 -31.05
CA LEU A 603 -0.07 -30.77 -31.58
C LEU A 603 -0.15 -30.84 -33.11
N VAL A 604 -1.03 -30.04 -33.73
CA VAL A 604 -1.06 -29.90 -35.20
C VAL A 604 0.27 -29.36 -35.72
N SER A 605 0.89 -28.45 -34.99
CA SER A 605 2.15 -27.81 -35.40
C SER A 605 3.40 -28.61 -34.99
N GLN A 606 3.33 -29.38 -33.92
CA GLN A 606 4.45 -30.09 -33.28
C GLN A 606 3.97 -31.42 -32.68
N SER A 607 3.97 -32.48 -33.48
CA SER A 607 3.52 -33.82 -33.03
C SER A 607 4.40 -34.45 -31.96
N GLN A 608 5.66 -34.03 -31.83
CA GLN A 608 6.65 -34.64 -30.94
C GLN A 608 6.39 -34.41 -29.43
N ILE A 609 5.44 -33.56 -29.08
CA ILE A 609 5.11 -33.19 -27.69
C ILE A 609 3.74 -33.72 -27.24
N GLU A 610 3.20 -34.72 -27.94
CA GLU A 610 1.91 -35.36 -27.64
C GLU A 610 1.74 -35.78 -26.18
N ASP A 611 2.70 -36.54 -25.65
CA ASP A 611 2.68 -37.01 -24.26
C ASP A 611 2.62 -35.88 -23.24
N LYS A 612 3.12 -34.68 -23.59
CA LYS A 612 3.14 -33.51 -22.70
C LYS A 612 1.79 -32.81 -22.61
N PHE A 613 0.89 -33.03 -23.57
CA PHE A 613 -0.41 -32.37 -23.62
C PHE A 613 -1.61 -33.28 -23.39
N ALA A 614 -1.40 -34.60 -23.25
CA ALA A 614 -2.46 -35.57 -23.01
C ALA A 614 -3.44 -35.17 -21.89
N ALA A 615 -2.93 -34.54 -20.82
CA ALA A 615 -3.74 -34.08 -19.69
C ALA A 615 -4.75 -32.95 -20.02
N TYR A 616 -4.56 -32.23 -21.13
CA TYR A 616 -5.43 -31.12 -21.54
C TYR A 616 -6.41 -31.51 -22.64
N ILE A 617 -6.21 -32.66 -23.29
CA ILE A 617 -7.03 -33.11 -24.41
C ILE A 617 -8.33 -33.71 -23.88
N SER A 618 -9.40 -32.91 -23.91
CA SER A 618 -10.76 -33.34 -23.61
C SER A 618 -11.66 -33.21 -24.86
N PRO A 619 -12.84 -33.85 -24.89
CA PRO A 619 -13.78 -33.69 -25.99
C PRO A 619 -14.09 -32.22 -26.27
N LEU A 620 -14.14 -31.84 -27.55
CA LEU A 620 -14.49 -30.47 -27.92
C LEU A 620 -15.94 -30.15 -27.52
N PRO A 621 -16.23 -28.90 -27.11
CA PRO A 621 -17.60 -28.48 -26.79
C PRO A 621 -18.57 -28.71 -27.96
N LYS A 622 -19.74 -29.30 -27.67
CA LYS A 622 -20.75 -29.64 -28.69
C LYS A 622 -21.41 -28.41 -29.34
N GLN A 623 -21.51 -27.31 -28.61
CA GLN A 623 -22.09 -26.05 -29.06
C GLN A 623 -21.03 -24.94 -28.99
N PRO A 624 -20.07 -24.91 -29.92
CA PRO A 624 -19.00 -23.91 -29.90
C PRO A 624 -19.52 -22.47 -29.99
N SER A 625 -20.70 -22.24 -30.58
CA SER A 625 -21.34 -20.91 -30.66
C SER A 625 -21.80 -20.31 -29.33
N SER A 626 -21.90 -21.09 -28.25
CA SER A 626 -22.26 -20.58 -26.92
C SER A 626 -21.05 -20.20 -26.05
N LEU A 627 -19.84 -20.47 -26.54
CA LEU A 627 -18.61 -20.10 -25.85
C LEU A 627 -18.28 -18.62 -26.03
N PRO A 628 -17.46 -18.03 -25.16
CA PRO A 628 -16.84 -16.73 -25.41
C PRO A 628 -16.19 -16.63 -26.80
N TRP A 629 -16.27 -15.47 -27.44
CA TRP A 629 -15.84 -15.28 -28.83
C TRP A 629 -14.37 -15.67 -29.06
N ARG A 630 -13.48 -15.50 -28.06
CA ARG A 630 -12.07 -15.91 -28.14
C ARG A 630 -11.91 -17.43 -28.30
N LEU A 631 -12.76 -18.22 -27.62
CA LEU A 631 -12.79 -19.67 -27.79
C LEU A 631 -13.43 -20.05 -29.13
N GLN A 632 -14.42 -19.29 -29.61
CA GLN A 632 -14.98 -19.50 -30.95
C GLN A 632 -13.93 -19.26 -32.04
N GLN A 633 -13.11 -18.22 -31.89
CA GLN A 633 -11.99 -17.93 -32.79
C GLN A 633 -10.99 -19.08 -32.86
N LEU A 634 -10.57 -19.63 -31.71
CA LEU A 634 -9.66 -20.78 -31.66
C LEU A 634 -10.31 -22.05 -32.22
N HIS A 635 -11.62 -22.22 -32.04
CA HIS A 635 -12.36 -23.33 -32.62
C HIS A 635 -12.33 -23.27 -34.16
N LEU A 636 -12.61 -22.11 -34.76
CA LEU A 636 -12.54 -21.92 -36.21
C LEU A 636 -11.12 -22.13 -36.73
N GLU A 637 -10.10 -21.61 -36.03
CA GLU A 637 -8.68 -21.81 -36.36
C GLU A 637 -8.31 -23.30 -36.38
N LEU A 638 -8.76 -24.06 -35.38
CA LEU A 638 -8.54 -25.50 -35.29
C LEU A 638 -9.28 -26.27 -36.39
N GLU A 639 -10.56 -25.99 -36.63
CA GLU A 639 -11.32 -26.65 -37.71
C GLU A 639 -10.71 -26.38 -39.09
N MET A 640 -10.19 -25.17 -39.32
CA MET A 640 -9.50 -24.82 -40.56
C MET A 640 -8.23 -25.64 -40.75
N LEU A 641 -7.40 -25.73 -39.70
CA LEU A 641 -6.16 -26.52 -39.70
C LEU A 641 -6.41 -28.02 -39.91
N LEU A 642 -7.50 -28.55 -39.35
CA LEU A 642 -7.90 -29.95 -39.51
C LEU A 642 -8.62 -30.24 -40.82
N GLY A 643 -8.93 -29.21 -41.63
CA GLY A 643 -9.70 -29.35 -42.86
C GLY A 643 -11.18 -29.73 -42.67
N SER A 644 -11.71 -29.56 -41.45
CA SER A 644 -13.12 -29.89 -41.11
C SER A 644 -14.06 -28.68 -41.18
N LEU A 645 -13.54 -27.48 -41.45
CA LEU A 645 -14.30 -26.23 -41.43
C LEU A 645 -15.25 -26.11 -42.64
N SER A 646 -16.56 -26.09 -42.39
CA SER A 646 -17.56 -25.94 -43.45
C SER A 646 -17.95 -24.47 -43.75
N ASN A 647 -18.34 -24.18 -44.99
CA ASN A 647 -18.84 -22.85 -45.39
C ASN A 647 -20.06 -22.42 -44.57
N LYS A 648 -21.00 -23.34 -44.31
CA LYS A 648 -22.19 -23.07 -43.49
C LYS A 648 -21.81 -22.62 -42.07
N ARG A 649 -20.79 -23.25 -41.48
CA ARG A 649 -20.30 -22.89 -40.13
C ARG A 649 -19.74 -21.47 -40.11
N LEU A 650 -18.93 -21.12 -41.11
CA LEU A 650 -18.36 -19.78 -41.27
C LEU A 650 -19.42 -18.71 -41.57
N GLU A 651 -20.41 -19.01 -42.41
CA GLU A 651 -21.53 -18.09 -42.71
C GLU A 651 -22.36 -17.80 -41.45
N GLN A 652 -22.63 -18.82 -40.62
CA GLN A 652 -23.29 -18.64 -39.33
C GLN A 652 -22.46 -17.77 -38.38
N ALA A 653 -21.16 -18.02 -38.28
CA ALA A 653 -20.26 -17.23 -37.45
C ALA A 653 -20.15 -15.78 -37.94
N LEU A 654 -20.09 -15.57 -39.26
CA LEU A 654 -20.07 -14.26 -39.90
C LEU A 654 -21.34 -13.47 -39.59
N LEU A 655 -22.52 -14.04 -39.87
CA LEU A 655 -23.81 -13.42 -39.59
C LEU A 655 -23.95 -13.03 -38.12
N PHE A 656 -23.53 -13.93 -37.22
CA PHE A 656 -23.54 -13.65 -35.79
C PHE A 656 -22.60 -12.48 -35.45
N SER A 657 -21.35 -12.52 -35.90
CA SER A 657 -20.37 -11.45 -35.63
C SER A 657 -20.81 -10.08 -36.19
N GLU A 658 -21.43 -10.05 -37.37
CA GLU A 658 -21.97 -8.82 -37.98
C GLU A 658 -23.17 -8.29 -37.17
N SER A 659 -24.07 -9.16 -36.70
CA SER A 659 -25.18 -8.77 -35.82
C SER A 659 -24.70 -8.16 -34.49
N GLN A 660 -23.51 -8.57 -34.02
CA GLN A 660 -22.89 -8.06 -32.80
C GLN A 660 -21.96 -6.86 -33.04
N LYS A 661 -21.85 -6.39 -34.29
CA LYS A 661 -20.88 -5.37 -34.76
C LYS A 661 -19.42 -5.70 -34.42
N HIS A 662 -19.10 -6.99 -34.36
CA HIS A 662 -17.77 -7.51 -34.08
C HIS A 662 -16.95 -7.60 -35.37
N THR A 663 -16.35 -6.48 -35.78
CA THR A 663 -15.56 -6.36 -37.02
C THR A 663 -14.41 -7.37 -37.12
N LEU A 664 -13.68 -7.60 -36.02
CA LEU A 664 -12.51 -8.47 -35.99
C LEU A 664 -12.83 -9.93 -36.39
N LEU A 665 -13.80 -10.55 -35.71
CA LEU A 665 -14.24 -11.92 -36.03
C LEU A 665 -14.93 -12.00 -37.40
N ALA A 666 -15.68 -10.95 -37.79
CA ALA A 666 -16.30 -10.90 -39.11
C ALA A 666 -15.25 -10.90 -40.24
N CYS A 667 -14.20 -10.08 -40.12
CA CYS A 667 -13.07 -10.07 -41.06
C CYS A 667 -12.36 -11.43 -41.12
N GLN A 668 -12.12 -12.07 -39.98
CA GLN A 668 -11.55 -13.41 -39.94
C GLN A 668 -12.43 -14.43 -40.69
N CYS A 669 -13.75 -14.42 -40.45
CA CYS A 669 -14.68 -15.32 -41.11
C CYS A 669 -14.73 -15.07 -42.63
N ARG A 670 -14.69 -13.82 -43.09
CA ARG A 670 -14.65 -13.49 -44.52
C ARG A 670 -13.37 -13.96 -45.20
N LEU A 671 -12.22 -13.79 -44.56
CA LEU A 671 -10.95 -14.35 -45.05
C LEU A 671 -11.00 -15.87 -45.15
N MET A 672 -11.43 -16.55 -44.09
CA MET A 672 -11.57 -18.01 -44.07
C MET A 672 -12.57 -18.52 -45.11
N LEU A 673 -13.68 -17.79 -45.35
CA LEU A 673 -14.65 -18.12 -46.41
C LEU A 673 -14.06 -17.99 -47.80
N ALA A 674 -13.30 -16.93 -48.07
CA ALA A 674 -12.66 -16.74 -49.36
C ALA A 674 -11.64 -17.86 -49.63
N ILE A 675 -10.86 -18.24 -48.61
CA ILE A 675 -9.92 -19.37 -48.68
C ILE A 675 -10.67 -20.68 -48.93
N ASN A 676 -11.72 -20.99 -48.16
CA ASN A 676 -12.47 -22.24 -48.29
C ASN A 676 -13.22 -22.36 -49.63
N ARG A 677 -13.54 -21.24 -50.27
CA ARG A 677 -14.21 -21.19 -51.58
C ARG A 677 -13.25 -21.08 -52.75
N ASP A 678 -11.94 -20.99 -52.49
CA ASP A 678 -10.91 -20.74 -53.51
C ASP A 678 -11.20 -19.47 -54.34
N ASP A 679 -11.73 -18.43 -53.67
CA ASP A 679 -12.11 -17.15 -54.29
C ASP A 679 -11.00 -16.11 -54.09
N GLU A 680 -9.99 -16.13 -54.96
CA GLU A 680 -8.81 -15.24 -54.86
C GLU A 680 -9.16 -13.75 -54.99
N THR A 681 -10.23 -13.42 -55.73
CA THR A 681 -10.67 -12.01 -55.89
C THR A 681 -11.19 -11.49 -54.56
N LYS A 682 -12.06 -12.26 -53.91
CA LYS A 682 -12.61 -11.90 -52.60
C LYS A 682 -11.55 -11.97 -51.51
N LEU A 683 -10.68 -12.98 -51.53
CA LEU A 683 -9.54 -13.07 -50.61
C LEU A 683 -8.68 -11.81 -50.71
N SER A 684 -8.46 -11.31 -51.93
CA SER A 684 -7.68 -10.11 -52.15
C SER A 684 -8.30 -8.85 -51.59
N GLN A 685 -9.61 -8.70 -51.74
CA GLN A 685 -10.36 -7.57 -51.18
C GLN A 685 -10.31 -7.59 -49.64
N GLU A 686 -10.56 -8.76 -49.02
CA GLU A 686 -10.54 -8.88 -47.56
C GLU A 686 -9.14 -8.69 -46.98
N ILE A 687 -8.08 -9.14 -47.66
CA ILE A 687 -6.69 -8.87 -47.23
C ILE A 687 -6.40 -7.36 -47.24
N ALA A 688 -6.86 -6.62 -48.26
CA ALA A 688 -6.67 -5.18 -48.32
C ALA A 688 -7.36 -4.47 -47.14
N ILE A 689 -8.61 -4.86 -46.81
CA ILE A 689 -9.34 -4.33 -45.66
C ILE A 689 -8.58 -4.58 -44.35
N VAL A 690 -8.05 -5.78 -44.17
CA VAL A 690 -7.27 -6.12 -42.97
C VAL A 690 -5.95 -5.35 -42.93
N GLU A 691 -5.28 -5.20 -44.07
CA GLU A 691 -4.05 -4.42 -44.16
C GLU A 691 -4.27 -2.95 -43.80
N ASP A 692 -5.32 -2.33 -44.36
CA ASP A 692 -5.66 -0.92 -44.12
C ASP A 692 -6.02 -0.65 -42.65
N SER A 693 -6.65 -1.62 -41.99
CA SER A 693 -6.92 -1.53 -40.54
C SER A 693 -5.66 -1.64 -39.67
N GLY A 694 -4.56 -2.18 -40.20
CA GLY A 694 -3.33 -2.48 -39.47
C GLY A 694 -3.39 -3.71 -38.56
N PHE A 695 -4.47 -4.51 -38.59
CA PHE A 695 -4.63 -5.76 -37.82
C PHE A 695 -4.00 -6.95 -38.55
N LEU A 696 -2.67 -6.86 -38.72
CA LEU A 696 -1.88 -7.80 -39.49
C LEU A 696 -1.82 -9.21 -38.89
N GLN A 697 -2.29 -9.43 -37.66
CA GLN A 697 -2.30 -10.77 -37.08
C GLN A 697 -3.23 -11.73 -37.84
N LEU A 698 -4.32 -11.26 -38.45
CA LEU A 698 -5.22 -12.15 -39.20
C LEU A 698 -4.50 -12.71 -40.43
N ILE A 699 -3.74 -11.87 -41.13
CA ILE A 699 -2.90 -12.27 -42.27
C ILE A 699 -1.83 -13.26 -41.80
N TRP A 700 -1.18 -12.97 -40.67
CA TRP A 700 -0.17 -13.88 -40.10
C TRP A 700 -0.76 -15.23 -39.67
N GLN A 701 -1.94 -15.25 -39.06
CA GLN A 701 -2.62 -16.48 -38.62
C GLN A 701 -2.98 -17.37 -39.81
N LEU A 702 -3.46 -16.77 -40.90
CA LEU A 702 -3.89 -17.47 -42.12
C LEU A 702 -2.79 -17.65 -43.16
N ARG A 703 -1.54 -17.33 -42.83
CA ARG A 703 -0.39 -17.32 -43.76
C ARG A 703 -0.15 -18.62 -44.53
N SER A 704 -0.56 -19.77 -43.98
CA SER A 704 -0.39 -21.07 -44.64
C SER A 704 -1.28 -21.24 -45.88
N TRP A 705 -2.34 -20.43 -46.01
CA TRP A 705 -3.29 -20.46 -47.12
C TRP A 705 -3.23 -19.21 -48.00
N ILE A 706 -2.30 -18.29 -47.72
CA ILE A 706 -2.05 -17.10 -48.53
C ILE A 706 -0.69 -17.27 -49.19
N SER A 707 -0.53 -16.82 -50.43
CA SER A 707 0.75 -16.96 -51.13
C SER A 707 1.90 -16.29 -50.34
N LYS A 708 3.02 -17.00 -50.22
CA LYS A 708 4.17 -16.57 -49.41
C LYS A 708 4.69 -15.19 -49.81
N ASP A 709 4.75 -14.92 -51.12
CA ASP A 709 5.21 -13.63 -51.66
C ASP A 709 4.31 -12.48 -51.20
N ARG A 710 3.00 -12.68 -51.25
CA ARG A 710 2.01 -11.69 -50.81
C ARG A 710 2.11 -11.41 -49.31
N VAL A 711 2.18 -12.46 -48.48
CA VAL A 711 2.37 -12.28 -47.02
C VAL A 711 3.68 -11.51 -46.76
N THR A 712 4.76 -11.87 -47.45
CA THR A 712 6.07 -11.21 -47.32
C THR A 712 6.02 -9.74 -47.72
N GLU A 713 5.36 -9.41 -48.83
CA GLU A 713 5.20 -8.04 -49.31
C GLU A 713 4.42 -7.17 -48.31
N ILE A 714 3.28 -7.65 -47.81
CA ILE A 714 2.47 -6.94 -46.81
C ILE A 714 3.31 -6.70 -45.56
N LEU A 715 3.98 -7.72 -45.04
CA LEU A 715 4.79 -7.55 -43.84
C LEU A 715 6.02 -6.66 -44.06
N ASN A 716 6.62 -6.65 -45.25
CA ASN A 716 7.68 -5.71 -45.62
C ASN A 716 7.18 -4.26 -45.54
N ARG A 717 6.03 -3.96 -46.17
CA ARG A 717 5.43 -2.62 -46.18
C ARG A 717 5.18 -2.08 -44.77
N HIS A 718 4.84 -2.97 -43.82
CA HIS A 718 4.58 -2.61 -42.42
C HIS A 718 5.78 -2.79 -41.48
N ASN A 719 6.98 -3.10 -41.99
CA ASN A 719 8.17 -3.39 -41.18
C ASN A 719 7.95 -4.51 -40.13
N ARG A 720 7.31 -5.61 -40.55
CA ARG A 720 6.93 -6.78 -39.73
C ARG A 720 7.53 -8.11 -40.20
N THR A 721 8.58 -8.06 -41.01
CA THR A 721 9.26 -9.26 -41.56
C THR A 721 9.65 -10.32 -40.54
N ARG A 722 9.91 -9.91 -39.30
CA ARG A 722 10.21 -10.80 -38.17
C ARG A 722 9.08 -11.79 -37.82
N LEU A 723 7.86 -11.63 -38.34
CA LEU A 723 6.76 -12.58 -38.14
C LEU A 723 6.83 -13.83 -39.04
N ILE A 724 7.59 -13.80 -40.14
CA ILE A 724 7.70 -14.92 -41.10
C ILE A 724 9.12 -15.51 -41.09
N LEU A 725 10.11 -14.74 -40.64
CA LEU A 725 11.49 -15.23 -40.53
C LEU A 725 11.60 -16.19 -39.34
N GLU A 726 12.00 -17.44 -39.62
CA GLU A 726 12.40 -18.37 -38.55
C GLU A 726 13.51 -17.74 -37.71
N PRO A 727 13.47 -17.86 -36.38
CA PRO A 727 14.57 -17.39 -35.54
C PRO A 727 15.80 -18.22 -35.88
N LYS A 728 16.78 -17.62 -36.58
CA LYS A 728 18.13 -18.18 -36.64
C LYS A 728 18.57 -18.47 -35.20
N LYS A 729 19.10 -19.68 -34.95
CA LYS A 729 19.78 -20.03 -33.70
C LYS A 729 20.63 -18.84 -33.28
N GLU A 730 20.42 -18.32 -32.08
CA GLU A 730 21.33 -17.35 -31.48
C GLU A 730 22.66 -18.07 -31.20
N GLU A 731 23.47 -18.25 -32.25
CA GLU A 731 24.91 -18.39 -32.11
C GLU A 731 25.44 -17.07 -31.55
N GLY A 732 26.19 -17.16 -30.46
CA GLY A 732 26.71 -16.03 -29.72
C GLY A 732 27.56 -15.12 -30.61
N SER A 733 26.96 -14.02 -31.09
CA SER A 733 27.67 -12.86 -31.62
C SER A 733 26.70 -11.69 -31.82
N ARG A 734 26.18 -11.15 -30.73
CA ARG A 734 25.86 -9.71 -30.67
C ARG A 734 26.51 -9.16 -29.41
N LEU A 735 27.55 -8.34 -29.61
CA LEU A 735 28.30 -7.65 -28.55
C LEU A 735 27.37 -6.85 -27.62
N LEU A 736 26.23 -6.38 -28.15
CA LEU A 736 25.18 -5.69 -27.43
C LEU A 736 23.86 -6.47 -27.52
N SER A 737 23.10 -6.50 -26.42
CA SER A 737 21.73 -7.03 -26.41
C SER A 737 20.80 -6.15 -27.25
N ILE A 738 19.64 -6.68 -27.67
CA ILE A 738 18.66 -5.96 -28.48
C ILE A 738 18.27 -4.60 -27.85
N LYS A 739 18.12 -4.53 -26.52
CA LYS A 739 17.81 -3.29 -25.80
C LYS A 739 18.98 -2.31 -25.81
N GLU A 740 20.20 -2.80 -25.65
CA GLU A 740 21.41 -1.99 -25.69
C GLU A 740 21.66 -1.45 -27.12
N SER A 741 21.38 -2.24 -28.15
CA SER A 741 21.42 -1.81 -29.55
C SER A 741 20.34 -0.76 -29.87
N ALA A 742 19.11 -0.94 -29.38
CA ALA A 742 18.04 0.05 -29.56
C ALA A 742 18.37 1.39 -28.87
N ILE A 743 18.93 1.32 -27.66
CA ILE A 743 19.43 2.51 -26.96
C ILE A 743 20.57 3.15 -27.75
N MET A 744 21.51 2.36 -28.27
CA MET A 744 22.63 2.89 -29.05
C MET A 744 22.23 3.49 -30.39
N ALA A 745 21.17 2.99 -31.04
CA ALA A 745 20.62 3.58 -32.26
C ALA A 745 20.02 4.98 -32.03
N LEU A 746 19.39 5.20 -30.88
CA LEU A 746 18.90 6.52 -30.50
C LEU A 746 20.03 7.42 -30.00
N VAL A 747 21.08 6.84 -29.40
CA VAL A 747 22.28 7.57 -28.99
C VAL A 747 23.07 8.10 -30.17
N SER A 748 23.20 7.33 -31.26
CA SER A 748 23.84 7.76 -32.51
C SER A 748 23.06 8.86 -33.22
N GLN A 749 21.75 8.95 -33.00
CA GLN A 749 20.88 10.06 -33.42
C GLN A 749 20.94 11.28 -32.48
N GLN A 750 21.90 11.33 -31.55
CA GLN A 750 22.10 12.42 -30.58
C GLN A 750 20.92 12.65 -29.59
N ARG A 751 19.99 11.70 -29.43
CA ARG A 751 18.87 11.80 -28.48
C ARG A 751 19.34 11.81 -27.02
N ARG A 752 18.76 12.65 -26.16
CA ARG A 752 19.09 12.69 -24.72
C ARG A 752 18.48 11.50 -23.98
N ASN A 753 19.01 11.14 -22.81
CA ASN A 753 18.50 9.98 -22.04
C ASN A 753 17.01 10.06 -21.72
N LYS A 754 16.48 11.27 -21.47
CA LYS A 754 15.05 11.51 -21.25
C LYS A 754 14.21 11.23 -22.51
N GLU A 755 14.72 11.58 -23.69
CA GLU A 755 14.06 11.34 -24.97
C GLU A 755 14.08 9.85 -25.32
N ILE A 756 15.24 9.20 -25.12
CA ILE A 756 15.40 7.75 -25.28
C ILE A 756 14.46 6.99 -24.33
N ALA A 757 14.32 7.46 -23.09
CA ALA A 757 13.41 6.90 -22.09
C ALA A 757 11.95 6.95 -22.54
N ILE A 758 11.52 8.09 -23.08
CA ILE A 758 10.17 8.28 -23.64
C ILE A 758 9.96 7.38 -24.86
N GLU A 759 10.92 7.36 -25.78
CA GLU A 759 10.82 6.64 -27.06
C GLU A 759 10.85 5.11 -26.89
N LEU A 760 11.56 4.61 -25.88
CA LEU A 760 11.65 3.19 -25.56
C LEU A 760 10.72 2.74 -24.42
N ASP A 761 9.89 3.65 -23.87
CA ASP A 761 8.94 3.37 -22.78
C ASP A 761 9.63 2.74 -21.55
N ILE A 762 10.74 3.32 -21.13
CA ILE A 762 11.54 2.91 -19.95
C ILE A 762 11.93 4.13 -19.11
N SER A 763 12.34 3.92 -17.86
CA SER A 763 12.80 5.04 -17.03
C SER A 763 14.15 5.59 -17.49
N GLU A 764 14.42 6.87 -17.26
CA GLU A 764 15.74 7.47 -17.55
C GLU A 764 16.87 6.76 -16.79
N GLN A 765 16.59 6.25 -15.59
CA GLN A 765 17.54 5.44 -14.81
C GLN A 765 17.85 4.11 -15.50
N THR A 766 16.85 3.49 -16.12
CA THR A 766 17.01 2.28 -16.94
C THR A 766 17.87 2.55 -18.16
N VAL A 767 17.71 3.71 -18.82
CA VAL A 767 18.59 4.15 -19.92
C VAL A 767 20.03 4.31 -19.44
N LYS A 768 20.26 4.98 -18.29
CA LYS A 768 21.60 5.14 -17.69
C LYS A 768 22.24 3.79 -17.35
N PHE A 769 21.47 2.86 -16.81
CA PHE A 769 21.93 1.51 -16.50
C PHE A 769 22.37 0.76 -17.76
N HIS A 770 21.55 0.79 -18.82
CA HIS A 770 21.91 0.14 -20.09
C HIS A 770 23.11 0.81 -20.76
N LEU A 771 23.22 2.14 -20.73
CA LEU A 771 24.41 2.85 -21.24
C LEU A 771 25.68 2.46 -20.48
N LYS A 772 25.61 2.31 -19.15
CA LYS A 772 26.73 1.82 -18.34
C LYS A 772 27.17 0.41 -18.78
N ASN A 773 26.22 -0.46 -19.07
CA ASN A 773 26.52 -1.81 -19.57
C ASN A 773 27.09 -1.80 -20.99
N VAL A 774 26.56 -0.96 -21.88
CA VAL A 774 27.11 -0.74 -23.22
C VAL A 774 28.56 -0.28 -23.13
N TYR A 775 28.84 0.74 -22.31
CA TYR A 775 30.19 1.28 -22.16
C TYR A 775 31.18 0.22 -21.67
N ARG A 776 30.77 -0.59 -20.69
CA ARG A 776 31.55 -1.73 -20.22
C ARG A 776 31.77 -2.78 -21.32
N LYS A 777 30.75 -3.12 -22.11
CA LYS A 777 30.83 -4.12 -23.18
C LYS A 777 31.67 -3.67 -24.37
N LEU A 778 31.66 -2.37 -24.68
CA LEU A 778 32.46 -1.76 -25.74
C LEU A 778 33.86 -1.31 -25.27
N GLY A 779 34.18 -1.43 -23.97
CA GLY A 779 35.47 -0.98 -23.42
C GLY A 779 35.69 0.54 -23.42
N VAL A 780 34.61 1.34 -23.52
CA VAL A 780 34.67 2.80 -23.65
C VAL A 780 34.24 3.51 -22.37
N LYS A 781 34.74 4.74 -22.15
CA LYS A 781 34.42 5.55 -20.96
C LYS A 781 33.41 6.68 -21.21
N SER A 782 33.05 6.94 -22.47
CA SER A 782 32.19 8.08 -22.80
C SER A 782 31.20 7.77 -23.93
N ARG A 783 30.11 8.54 -23.93
CA ARG A 783 29.05 8.48 -24.93
C ARG A 783 29.56 8.67 -26.36
N LYS A 784 30.49 9.61 -26.56
CA LYS A 784 31.07 9.89 -27.88
C LYS A 784 31.92 8.71 -28.37
N LEU A 785 32.71 8.11 -27.48
CA LEU A 785 33.52 6.93 -27.79
C LEU A 785 32.65 5.72 -28.14
N ALA A 786 31.51 5.54 -27.45
CA ALA A 786 30.57 4.45 -27.77
C ALA A 786 29.96 4.58 -29.17
N VAL A 787 29.70 5.80 -29.63
CA VAL A 787 29.20 6.05 -31.00
C VAL A 787 30.30 5.82 -32.03
N ALA A 788 31.53 6.29 -31.77
CA ALA A 788 32.68 6.06 -32.65
C ALA A 788 33.01 4.56 -32.84
N VAL A 789 33.07 3.79 -31.75
CA VAL A 789 33.35 2.34 -31.81
C VAL A 789 32.26 1.57 -32.58
N LEU A 790 31.01 2.01 -32.53
CA LEU A 790 29.94 1.39 -33.34
C LEU A 790 29.97 1.82 -34.81
N ALA A 791 30.49 3.01 -35.12
CA ALA A 791 30.68 3.47 -36.49
C ALA A 791 31.83 2.71 -37.19
N GLU A 792 32.89 2.35 -36.46
CA GLU A 792 34.04 1.58 -36.97
C GLU A 792 33.74 0.08 -37.18
N ASN A 793 32.65 -0.46 -36.60
CA ASN A 793 32.26 -1.88 -36.71
C ASN A 793 31.14 -2.15 -37.73
N LEU A 794 30.78 -1.17 -38.56
CA LEU A 794 29.92 -1.37 -39.73
C LEU A 794 30.79 -1.85 -40.90
N PRO A 795 30.50 -2.97 -41.58
CA PRO A 795 31.10 -3.26 -42.88
C PRO A 795 30.74 -2.12 -43.84
N GLU A 796 31.70 -1.67 -44.65
CA GLU A 796 31.40 -0.78 -45.78
C GLU A 796 30.44 -1.51 -46.74
N GLU A 797 29.28 -0.86 -46.95
CA GLU A 797 28.15 -1.14 -47.87
C GLU A 797 27.28 -2.39 -47.67
#